data_AF-A0A6C0HVA0-F1
#
_entry.id   AF-A0A6C0HVA0-F1
#
_cell.length_a   1.000
_cell.length_b   1.000
_cell.length_c   1.000
_cell.angle_alpha   90.00
_cell.angle_beta   90.00
_cell.angle_gamma   90.00
#
_symmetry.space_group_name_H-M   'P 1'
#
loop_
_entity.id
_entity.type
_entity.pdbx_description
1 polymer ?
#
loop_
_entity_poly.entity_id
_entity_poly.type
_entity_poly.pdbx_seq_one_letter_code
_entity_poly.pdbx_strand_id
1 'polypeptide(L)'
;MLTINQKKDITNLFESISKDEEFEMMFNNYKQDNILSLIDFMNVVKYIKYRSEEEKLKLIESISLDIFYLDYRISIDGLENINNIMGLLYQRKNNNIFSIIVAQYLDKDGYKLIQKIKEKSNTIDIDNLDIRVRKSKEFDVKNEDIIKNLSKISALEADKINFRYKQRMSLELSEELHVDMTIVKSSDNISSIANAIKNYEIEIDYSICSSDKKCNPDKKVLEQMFEEVEKIKKVMNNSDILINKEEEKEIIEKYVNTLYGISFEGANILYSMQPISAEVQHIVDNIPNKYSATDKADGDKYQLYVYKDECYLISNNLHVKKMGVKNKELNNTIIEGELIYIDEKRIYLFMMFDCLYYKGTDMRSNIKLSDRLNNIISISKSFKHDPFVIKEYEAKGSYKLEDMRDYYSNNIKSFYKQLNVDINKLKPNQVLIYPKIFLYPSGGSSSEVFLFADIIWNNCTKNVNVDCPYLLDGIIFTPLEQKYTRDRKEQRYPIYKYKPPHTNSLDVFITFEKNKDTGGYMDIFDNSLPDKIENKTFRVINLFVGDIVGGREQPVAFMKEDNNHIIYLPIVDGNIRDIEGNIIMDSTVVEVVYTNDTTMPHPYRWQVLKTRWDKTESVMRHNKRYGNNKDVAEKIWKSMIESVTIEEIANLSNPKSYDMQMKLLTSRLDSSIINSQKKQDIYYQKITNLLKKLREFHNWIKSILIYTYCSPTSNTLGGKVVRQSVLDIGCGRGGDILKMYHARVGEYVGIDVDFEGIYSATDGAISRYNYLKTKFPDFGKVSFIQADGSVPLDSASQMKAISNLSKDNIKAIDKIFTNNNQKVKFDVISSQMVIHYLFNNETSIDNLVQNIKTFLKKDGFIILTLFDPEIIIPQFDESGKISAYYTDDDGKRNTLYEIIKKYSDDTNKSSKVGLPIDVHMSWISEEEKYIEEYLVSKELMTSTMERAGCRLVDTDLFSNIFFLNKPYFENVIKYEENPKNKQFYEKVAEFYGDLKGADKESRNWSFMYRYYVFQKME
;
A
#
# COMPACT_ATOMS: atom_id res chain seq x y z
N MET A 1 11.58 27.01 -24.89
CA MET A 1 10.43 27.07 -23.95
C MET A 1 9.37 28.08 -24.40
N LEU A 2 9.72 29.35 -24.59
CA LEU A 2 8.81 30.39 -25.08
C LEU A 2 8.54 30.28 -26.60
N THR A 3 7.31 30.57 -27.03
CA THR A 3 6.96 30.69 -28.46
C THR A 3 7.58 31.94 -29.08
N ILE A 4 7.68 31.99 -30.42
CA ILE A 4 8.21 33.16 -31.14
C ILE A 4 7.39 34.42 -30.82
N ASN A 5 6.05 34.28 -30.74
CA ASN A 5 5.16 35.39 -30.41
C ASN A 5 5.38 35.88 -28.97
N GLN A 6 5.45 34.96 -27.99
CA GLN A 6 5.72 35.32 -26.60
C GLN A 6 7.07 36.04 -26.44
N LYS A 7 8.13 35.54 -27.08
CA LYS A 7 9.44 36.22 -27.07
C LYS A 7 9.32 37.63 -27.64
N LYS A 8 8.62 37.80 -28.76
CA LYS A 8 8.41 39.10 -29.40
C LYS A 8 7.68 40.08 -28.48
N ASP A 9 6.61 39.65 -27.83
CA ASP A 9 5.83 40.50 -26.92
C ASP A 9 6.65 40.94 -25.70
N ILE A 10 7.43 40.02 -25.12
CA ILE A 10 8.35 40.31 -24.02
C ILE A 10 9.46 41.27 -24.46
N THR A 11 10.06 41.04 -25.64
CA THR A 11 11.07 41.93 -26.20
C THR A 11 10.53 43.34 -26.41
N ASN A 12 9.32 43.48 -26.96
CA ASN A 12 8.70 44.80 -27.13
C ASN A 12 8.47 45.51 -25.78
N LEU A 13 8.06 44.77 -24.75
CA LEU A 13 7.87 45.34 -23.41
C LEU A 13 9.22 45.74 -22.79
N PHE A 14 10.25 44.91 -22.93
CA PHE A 14 11.60 45.17 -22.43
C PHE A 14 12.26 46.37 -23.12
N GLU A 15 12.15 46.48 -24.45
CA GLU A 15 12.69 47.62 -25.21
C GLU A 15 12.01 48.96 -24.85
N SER A 16 10.83 48.91 -24.20
CA SER A 16 10.09 50.10 -23.74
C SER A 16 10.49 50.60 -22.34
N ILE A 17 11.44 49.94 -21.67
CA ILE A 17 11.88 50.33 -20.31
C ILE A 17 12.57 51.68 -20.38
N SER A 18 12.22 52.56 -19.43
CA SER A 18 12.79 53.89 -19.25
C SER A 18 13.32 54.08 -17.82
N LYS A 19 13.85 55.27 -17.53
CA LYS A 19 14.39 55.60 -16.21
C LYS A 19 13.30 55.47 -15.13
N ASP A 20 13.66 54.94 -13.97
CA ASP A 20 12.77 54.69 -12.81
C ASP A 20 11.71 53.60 -13.07
N GLU A 21 11.89 52.80 -14.14
CA GLU A 21 11.10 51.60 -14.42
C GLU A 21 11.90 50.33 -14.08
N GLU A 22 11.19 49.36 -13.53
CA GLU A 22 11.67 48.04 -13.11
C GLU A 22 11.02 46.98 -14.00
N PHE A 23 11.78 45.95 -14.35
CA PHE A 23 11.32 44.84 -15.18
C PHE A 23 11.54 43.50 -14.47
N GLU A 24 10.44 42.89 -14.06
CA GLU A 24 10.41 41.68 -13.24
C GLU A 24 9.94 40.48 -14.08
N MET A 25 10.67 39.36 -14.03
CA MET A 25 10.15 38.04 -14.42
C MET A 25 9.88 37.20 -13.18
N MET A 26 8.60 36.96 -12.89
CA MET A 26 8.13 36.28 -11.68
C MET A 26 7.72 34.84 -11.97
N PHE A 27 8.01 33.95 -11.02
CA PHE A 27 7.58 32.55 -11.06
C PHE A 27 6.42 32.34 -10.09
N ASN A 28 5.31 31.79 -10.59
CA ASN A 28 4.12 31.47 -9.80
C ASN A 28 3.56 32.70 -9.01
N ASN A 29 2.64 32.45 -8.08
CA ASN A 29 1.96 33.39 -7.15
C ASN A 29 1.18 34.56 -7.74
N TYR A 30 1.01 34.61 -9.06
CA TYR A 30 0.28 35.68 -9.73
C TYR A 30 -1.20 35.33 -10.00
N LYS A 31 -1.61 34.09 -9.71
CA LYS A 31 -3.00 33.59 -9.68
C LYS A 31 -3.23 32.78 -8.39
N GLN A 32 -4.48 32.65 -7.98
CA GLN A 32 -4.85 31.89 -6.76
C GLN A 32 -4.57 30.39 -6.86
N ASP A 33 -4.61 29.82 -8.07
CA ASP A 33 -4.39 28.41 -8.37
C ASP A 33 -2.92 28.08 -8.68
N ASN A 34 -2.04 29.08 -8.62
CA ASN A 34 -0.64 28.96 -9.01
C ASN A 34 0.26 29.40 -7.86
N ILE A 35 0.30 28.65 -6.76
CA ILE A 35 1.12 29.00 -5.59
C ILE A 35 2.50 28.35 -5.72
N LEU A 36 3.56 29.10 -5.46
CA LEU A 36 4.92 28.54 -5.39
C LEU A 36 5.03 27.61 -4.18
N SER A 37 5.49 26.39 -4.42
CA SER A 37 5.69 25.40 -3.38
C SER A 37 6.97 25.67 -2.59
N LEU A 38 6.99 25.29 -1.30
CA LEU A 38 8.19 25.36 -0.49
C LEU A 38 9.31 24.48 -1.07
N ILE A 39 8.98 23.34 -1.67
CA ILE A 39 9.99 22.44 -2.23
C ILE A 39 10.70 23.07 -3.44
N ASP A 40 9.95 23.72 -4.35
CA ASP A 40 10.53 24.43 -5.49
C ASP A 40 11.39 25.60 -5.02
N PHE A 41 10.90 26.35 -4.04
CA PHE A 41 11.67 27.44 -3.42
C PHE A 41 12.99 26.93 -2.84
N MET A 42 12.97 25.86 -2.05
CA MET A 42 14.18 25.28 -1.46
C MET A 42 15.15 24.70 -2.50
N ASN A 43 14.65 24.12 -3.60
CA ASN A 43 15.49 23.65 -4.70
C ASN A 43 16.24 24.80 -5.36
N VAL A 44 15.56 25.93 -5.61
CA VAL A 44 16.18 27.13 -6.16
C VAL A 44 17.14 27.78 -5.16
N VAL A 45 16.84 27.73 -3.85
CA VAL A 45 17.77 28.18 -2.79
C VAL A 45 19.08 27.41 -2.86
N LYS A 46 19.02 26.08 -2.92
CA LYS A 46 20.21 25.23 -3.05
C LYS A 46 20.98 25.54 -4.32
N TYR A 47 20.28 25.72 -5.44
CA TYR A 47 20.89 26.05 -6.73
C TYR A 47 21.63 27.39 -6.71
N ILE A 48 21.01 28.43 -6.16
CA ILE A 48 21.60 29.78 -6.09
C ILE A 48 22.81 29.81 -5.15
N LYS A 49 22.75 29.11 -4.00
CA LYS A 49 23.91 28.97 -3.11
C LYS A 49 25.08 28.28 -3.80
N TYR A 50 24.82 27.16 -4.47
CA TYR A 50 25.82 26.48 -5.29
C TYR A 50 26.46 27.42 -6.33
N ARG A 51 25.65 28.22 -7.03
CA ARG A 51 26.18 29.20 -7.99
C ARG A 51 27.01 30.30 -7.33
N SER A 52 26.62 30.79 -6.16
CA SER A 52 27.41 31.78 -5.42
C SER A 52 28.79 31.24 -5.08
N GLU A 53 28.88 29.99 -4.65
CA GLU A 53 30.15 29.33 -4.29
C GLU A 53 31.02 29.03 -5.52
N GLU A 54 30.43 28.43 -6.57
CA GLU A 54 31.17 27.99 -7.76
C GLU A 54 31.48 29.13 -8.75
N GLU A 55 30.52 30.01 -9.00
CA GLU A 55 30.67 31.15 -9.93
C GLU A 55 31.21 32.41 -9.23
N LYS A 56 31.40 32.37 -7.89
CA LYS A 56 31.85 33.49 -7.05
C LYS A 56 30.94 34.73 -7.15
N LEU A 57 29.65 34.50 -7.38
CA LEU A 57 28.64 35.54 -7.43
C LEU A 57 28.28 36.00 -6.01
N LYS A 58 27.98 37.29 -5.86
CA LYS A 58 27.66 37.89 -4.57
C LYS A 58 26.24 37.54 -4.16
N LEU A 59 26.11 36.97 -2.97
CA LEU A 59 24.83 36.65 -2.34
C LEU A 59 24.57 37.68 -1.24
N ILE A 60 23.44 38.39 -1.34
CA ILE A 60 23.04 39.44 -0.40
C ILE A 60 21.83 38.97 0.37
N GLU A 61 21.92 39.00 1.70
CA GLU A 61 20.77 38.76 2.58
C GLU A 61 20.24 40.09 3.10
N SER A 62 18.93 40.28 3.01
CA SER A 62 18.26 41.46 3.55
C SER A 62 16.96 41.09 4.27
N ILE A 63 16.63 41.89 5.28
CA ILE A 63 15.39 41.78 6.04
C ILE A 63 14.73 43.15 6.01
N SER A 64 13.47 43.21 5.59
CA SER A 64 12.72 44.46 5.53
C SER A 64 11.26 44.28 5.91
N LEU A 65 10.63 45.37 6.35
CA LEU A 65 9.19 45.48 6.56
C LEU A 65 8.62 46.51 5.59
N ASP A 66 7.83 46.05 4.63
CA ASP A 66 7.08 46.91 3.73
C ASP A 66 5.69 47.22 4.31
N ILE A 67 5.31 48.49 4.25
CA ILE A 67 3.99 48.99 4.63
C ILE A 67 3.36 49.63 3.40
N PHE A 68 2.26 49.06 2.92
CA PHE A 68 1.56 49.48 1.72
C PHE A 68 0.35 50.32 2.04
N TYR A 69 0.14 51.40 1.29
CA TYR A 69 -1.07 52.21 1.28
C TYR A 69 -1.37 52.68 -0.15
N LEU A 70 -2.39 52.10 -0.79
CA LEU A 70 -2.70 52.33 -2.22
C LEU A 70 -1.44 52.07 -3.08
N ASP A 71 -0.97 53.07 -3.84
CA ASP A 71 0.23 52.98 -4.67
C ASP A 71 1.53 53.36 -3.92
N TYR A 72 1.45 53.66 -2.62
CA TYR A 72 2.61 54.06 -1.81
C TYR A 72 3.14 52.91 -0.96
N ARG A 73 4.46 52.79 -0.88
CA ARG A 73 5.17 51.79 -0.07
C ARG A 73 6.22 52.47 0.79
N ILE A 74 6.16 52.23 2.09
CA ILE A 74 7.26 52.49 3.02
C ILE A 74 8.03 51.19 3.21
N SER A 75 9.33 51.19 3.00
CA SER A 75 10.22 50.06 3.31
C SER A 75 11.09 50.42 4.51
N ILE A 76 11.13 49.53 5.50
CA ILE A 76 11.97 49.65 6.71
C ILE A 76 13.00 48.53 6.67
N ASP A 77 14.28 48.89 6.56
CA ASP A 77 15.38 47.95 6.38
C ASP A 77 16.06 47.64 7.71
N GLY A 78 16.35 46.35 7.93
CA GLY A 78 17.10 45.84 9.08
C GLY A 78 16.23 45.45 10.28
N LEU A 79 16.57 44.32 10.90
CA LEU A 79 15.81 43.76 12.03
C LEU A 79 15.75 44.71 13.24
N GLU A 80 16.80 45.49 13.48
CA GLU A 80 16.85 46.47 14.56
C GLU A 80 15.81 47.60 14.39
N ASN A 81 15.78 48.21 13.20
CA ASN A 81 14.80 49.24 12.86
C ASN A 81 13.37 48.71 12.93
N ILE A 82 13.15 47.50 12.43
CA ILE A 82 11.85 46.82 12.50
C ILE A 82 11.43 46.62 13.96
N ASN A 83 12.31 46.07 14.81
CA ASN A 83 12.01 45.82 16.22
C ASN A 83 11.75 47.12 16.99
N ASN A 84 12.46 48.21 16.66
CA ASN A 84 12.22 49.53 17.25
C ASN A 84 10.82 50.05 16.91
N ILE A 85 10.43 50.01 15.64
CA ILE A 85 9.08 50.42 15.19
C ILE A 85 8.00 49.52 15.80
N MET A 86 8.24 48.21 15.85
CA MET A 86 7.34 47.25 16.49
C MET A 86 7.15 47.59 17.98
N GLY A 87 8.22 47.81 18.74
CA GLY A 87 8.12 48.14 20.17
C GLY A 87 7.36 49.44 20.45
N LEU A 88 7.50 50.43 19.58
CA LEU A 88 6.87 51.75 19.74
C LEU A 88 5.41 51.81 19.27
N LEU A 89 5.09 51.15 18.15
CA LEU A 89 3.86 51.42 17.40
C LEU A 89 2.89 50.23 17.32
N TYR A 90 3.24 49.02 17.80
CA TYR A 90 2.42 47.81 17.60
C TYR A 90 0.97 47.88 18.13
N GLN A 91 0.69 48.72 19.14
CA GLN A 91 -0.66 48.91 19.70
C GLN A 91 -1.48 49.99 18.98
N ARG A 92 -0.88 50.73 18.04
CA ARG A 92 -1.54 51.83 17.33
C ARG A 92 -2.37 51.30 16.17
N LYS A 93 -3.37 52.08 15.73
CA LYS A 93 -4.11 51.79 14.49
C LYS A 93 -3.20 51.98 13.27
N ASN A 94 -3.41 51.19 12.21
CA ASN A 94 -2.57 51.18 11.02
C ASN A 94 -2.38 52.55 10.37
N ASN A 95 -3.44 53.36 10.27
CA ASN A 95 -3.36 54.71 9.71
C ASN A 95 -2.36 55.59 10.50
N ASN A 96 -2.38 55.46 11.85
CA ASN A 96 -1.44 56.18 12.70
C ASN A 96 -0.02 55.62 12.55
N ILE A 97 0.16 54.31 12.41
CA ILE A 97 1.47 53.69 12.18
C ILE A 97 2.10 54.27 10.91
N PHE A 98 1.38 54.20 9.78
CA PHE A 98 1.86 54.72 8.50
C PHE A 98 2.17 56.22 8.59
N SER A 99 1.23 57.02 9.09
CA SER A 99 1.39 58.47 9.18
C SER A 99 2.52 58.91 10.13
N ILE A 100 2.77 58.21 11.24
CA ILE A 100 3.88 58.49 12.15
C ILE A 100 5.22 58.22 11.48
N ILE A 101 5.35 57.10 10.75
CA ILE A 101 6.58 56.74 10.05
C ILE A 101 6.89 57.78 8.96
N VAL A 102 5.88 58.17 8.18
CA VAL A 102 5.99 59.25 7.18
C VAL A 102 6.46 60.56 7.82
N ALA A 103 5.88 60.94 8.96
CA ALA A 103 6.14 62.24 9.57
C ALA A 103 7.47 62.33 10.35
N GLN A 104 7.99 61.21 10.89
CA GLN A 104 9.07 61.23 11.89
C GLN A 104 10.28 60.35 11.56
N TYR A 105 10.19 59.48 10.55
CA TYR A 105 11.23 58.47 10.28
C TYR A 105 11.77 58.48 8.85
N LEU A 106 11.14 59.19 7.89
CA LEU A 106 11.65 59.23 6.51
C LEU A 106 13.04 59.85 6.37
N ASP A 107 13.43 60.76 7.26
CA ASP A 107 14.76 61.37 7.26
C ASP A 107 15.84 60.49 7.94
N LYS A 108 15.46 59.31 8.44
CA LYS A 108 16.38 58.38 9.15
C LYS A 108 16.86 57.28 8.21
N ASP A 109 18.08 56.81 8.45
CA ASP A 109 18.66 55.68 7.70
C ASP A 109 17.82 54.40 7.85
N GLY A 110 17.62 53.70 6.73
CA GLY A 110 16.84 52.47 6.66
C GLY A 110 15.34 52.66 6.46
N TYR A 111 14.87 53.87 6.13
CA TYR A 111 13.47 54.14 5.80
C TYR A 111 13.37 54.73 4.38
N LYS A 112 12.55 54.13 3.53
CA LYS A 112 12.36 54.61 2.15
C LYS A 112 10.87 54.68 1.80
N LEU A 113 10.41 55.82 1.28
CA LEU A 113 9.06 55.99 0.74
C LEU A 113 9.11 56.07 -0.79
N ILE A 114 8.39 55.16 -1.44
CA ILE A 114 8.21 55.16 -2.89
C ILE A 114 6.74 55.14 -3.29
N GLN A 115 6.47 55.54 -4.52
CA GLN A 115 5.21 55.30 -5.22
C GLN A 115 5.45 54.23 -6.30
N LYS A 116 4.82 53.06 -6.17
CA LYS A 116 4.92 51.94 -7.13
C LYS A 116 3.64 51.87 -7.97
N ILE A 117 3.74 52.22 -9.25
CA ILE A 117 2.61 52.20 -10.20
C ILE A 117 2.68 50.93 -11.05
N LYS A 118 1.57 50.19 -11.09
CA LYS A 118 1.42 48.93 -11.84
C LYS A 118 0.29 49.05 -12.86
N GLU A 119 0.64 49.03 -14.15
CA GLU A 119 -0.33 49.09 -15.24
C GLU A 119 -0.62 47.69 -15.78
N LYS A 120 -1.90 47.33 -15.93
CA LYS A 120 -2.28 46.01 -16.49
C LYS A 120 -1.79 45.80 -17.92
N SER A 121 -1.69 46.85 -18.72
CA SER A 121 -1.14 46.80 -20.09
C SER A 121 0.34 46.42 -20.14
N ASN A 122 1.07 46.55 -19.03
CA ASN A 122 2.50 46.28 -18.92
C ASN A 122 2.77 44.92 -18.24
N THR A 123 1.81 44.00 -18.29
CA THR A 123 1.91 42.66 -17.72
C THR A 123 1.62 41.62 -18.82
N ILE A 124 2.51 40.63 -18.94
CA ILE A 124 2.37 39.50 -19.86
C ILE A 124 2.37 38.22 -19.02
N ASP A 125 1.27 37.48 -19.06
CA ASP A 125 1.13 36.20 -18.36
C ASP A 125 1.35 35.04 -19.34
N ILE A 126 2.26 34.15 -18.96
CA ILE A 126 2.64 32.95 -19.72
C ILE A 126 2.15 31.74 -18.94
N ASP A 127 0.83 31.57 -18.94
CA ASP A 127 0.13 30.64 -18.08
C ASP A 127 0.52 29.17 -18.26
N ASN A 128 0.93 28.80 -19.48
CA ASN A 128 1.40 27.44 -19.77
C ASN A 128 2.75 27.10 -19.11
N LEU A 129 3.43 28.11 -18.55
CA LEU A 129 4.75 28.00 -17.91
C LEU A 129 4.80 28.56 -16.49
N ASP A 130 3.70 29.12 -15.98
CA ASP A 130 3.63 29.80 -14.67
C ASP A 130 4.62 30.96 -14.53
N ILE A 131 4.79 31.74 -15.61
CA ILE A 131 5.67 32.91 -15.62
C ILE A 131 4.81 34.16 -15.85
N ARG A 132 5.05 35.20 -15.07
CA ARG A 132 4.55 36.55 -15.31
C ARG A 132 5.71 37.48 -15.59
N VAL A 133 5.64 38.21 -16.68
CA VAL A 133 6.56 39.31 -16.99
C VAL A 133 5.84 40.62 -16.70
N ARG A 134 6.48 41.53 -15.97
CA ARG A 134 5.87 42.80 -15.59
C ARG A 134 6.86 43.94 -15.68
N LYS A 135 6.40 45.08 -16.21
CA LYS A 135 7.08 46.36 -16.08
C LYS A 135 6.33 47.26 -15.09
N SER A 136 7.03 47.76 -14.08
CA SER A 136 6.49 48.63 -13.03
C SER A 136 7.26 49.96 -12.99
N LYS A 137 6.65 51.03 -12.47
CA LYS A 137 7.34 52.30 -12.21
C LYS A 137 7.54 52.47 -10.71
N GLU A 138 8.76 52.76 -10.26
CA GLU A 138 9.07 53.04 -8.85
C GLU A 138 9.64 54.47 -8.74
N PHE A 139 8.88 55.39 -8.15
CA PHE A 139 9.31 56.77 -7.93
C PHE A 139 9.64 57.03 -6.46
N ASP A 140 10.81 57.59 -6.17
CA ASP A 140 11.10 58.16 -4.85
C ASP A 140 10.16 59.35 -4.59
N VAL A 141 9.40 59.29 -3.49
CA VAL A 141 8.46 60.37 -3.14
C VAL A 141 9.20 61.45 -2.36
N LYS A 142 9.60 62.51 -3.07
CA LYS A 142 10.27 63.69 -2.48
C LYS A 142 9.37 64.93 -2.39
N ASN A 143 8.14 64.87 -2.91
CA ASN A 143 7.22 66.00 -2.91
C ASN A 143 6.60 66.21 -1.51
N GLU A 144 6.88 67.36 -0.90
CA GLU A 144 6.43 67.70 0.46
C GLU A 144 4.90 67.70 0.63
N ASP A 145 4.13 68.09 -0.39
CA ASP A 145 2.66 68.09 -0.30
C ASP A 145 2.10 66.67 -0.24
N ILE A 146 2.71 65.74 -1.00
CA ILE A 146 2.34 64.32 -0.96
C ILE A 146 2.68 63.73 0.41
N ILE A 147 3.88 64.00 0.93
CA ILE A 147 4.32 63.55 2.27
C ILE A 147 3.40 64.10 3.37
N LYS A 148 3.00 65.38 3.27
CA LYS A 148 2.08 66.03 4.20
C LYS A 148 0.67 65.43 4.18
N ASN A 149 0.21 64.96 3.02
CA ASN A 149 -1.06 64.25 2.90
C ASN A 149 -0.97 62.82 3.47
N LEU A 150 0.13 62.10 3.20
CA LEU A 150 0.37 60.75 3.72
C LEU A 150 0.62 60.70 5.23
N SER A 151 1.06 61.81 5.83
CA SER A 151 1.16 61.96 7.29
C SER A 151 -0.19 62.25 7.99
N LYS A 152 -1.31 62.30 7.23
CA LYS A 152 -2.65 62.58 7.75
C LYS A 152 -3.71 61.61 7.20
N ILE A 153 -3.44 60.31 7.25
CA ILE A 153 -4.37 59.29 6.77
C ILE A 153 -5.56 59.15 7.74
N SER A 154 -6.77 59.17 7.18
CA SER A 154 -8.01 59.03 7.96
C SER A 154 -8.10 57.65 8.61
N ALA A 155 -8.73 57.58 9.80
CA ALA A 155 -8.99 56.32 10.48
C ALA A 155 -9.91 55.38 9.68
N LEU A 156 -10.70 55.92 8.74
CA LEU A 156 -11.56 55.14 7.84
C LEU A 156 -10.77 54.41 6.74
N GLU A 157 -9.48 54.71 6.58
CA GLU A 157 -8.62 54.11 5.56
C GLU A 157 -7.55 53.19 6.17
N ALA A 158 -7.67 52.90 7.46
CA ALA A 158 -6.72 52.04 8.18
C ALA A 158 -6.70 50.59 7.67
N ASP A 159 -7.84 50.11 7.15
CA ASP A 159 -8.01 48.78 6.53
C ASP A 159 -7.35 48.67 5.14
N LYS A 160 -7.06 49.79 4.48
CA LYS A 160 -6.31 49.82 3.22
C LYS A 160 -4.80 49.62 3.41
N ILE A 161 -4.33 49.66 4.67
CA ILE A 161 -2.91 49.53 5.00
C ILE A 161 -2.57 48.07 5.28
N ASN A 162 -1.57 47.56 4.59
CA ASN A 162 -1.12 46.19 4.73
C ASN A 162 0.39 46.14 5.02
N PHE A 163 0.79 45.19 5.85
CA PHE A 163 2.17 44.98 6.26
C PHE A 163 2.71 43.72 5.62
N ARG A 164 3.96 43.77 5.17
CA ARG A 164 4.64 42.66 4.53
C ARG A 164 6.09 42.59 5.02
N TYR A 165 6.36 41.64 5.90
CA TYR A 165 7.70 41.32 6.35
C TYR A 165 8.38 40.42 5.31
N LYS A 166 9.60 40.79 4.92
CA LYS A 166 10.38 40.12 3.88
C LYS A 166 11.73 39.68 4.44
N GLN A 167 12.10 38.45 4.13
CA GLN A 167 13.47 37.97 4.24
C GLN A 167 13.90 37.57 2.85
N ARG A 168 14.84 38.32 2.27
CA ARG A 168 15.26 38.17 0.88
C ARG A 168 16.71 37.74 0.80
N MET A 169 16.95 36.80 -0.12
CA MET A 169 18.26 36.38 -0.56
C MET A 169 18.37 36.69 -2.04
N SER A 170 19.30 37.57 -2.40
CA SER A 170 19.49 38.09 -3.76
C SER A 170 20.84 37.64 -4.31
N LEU A 171 20.82 36.96 -5.46
CA LEU A 171 22.03 36.64 -6.22
C LEU A 171 22.27 37.74 -7.26
N GLU A 172 23.32 38.52 -7.05
CA GLU A 172 23.71 39.62 -7.94
C GLU A 172 24.43 39.04 -9.17
N LEU A 173 23.77 39.09 -10.35
CA LEU A 173 24.36 38.69 -11.63
C LEU A 173 25.14 39.84 -12.28
N SER A 174 24.63 41.06 -12.11
CA SER A 174 25.29 42.34 -12.40
C SER A 174 24.71 43.41 -11.47
N GLU A 175 25.23 44.64 -11.50
CA GLU A 175 24.69 45.74 -10.68
C GLU A 175 23.18 45.97 -10.91
N GLU A 176 22.69 45.69 -12.12
CA GLU A 176 21.33 45.95 -12.57
C GLU A 176 20.42 44.70 -12.60
N LEU A 177 20.99 43.50 -12.49
CA LEU A 177 20.28 42.23 -12.67
C LEU A 177 20.46 41.29 -11.47
N HIS A 178 19.35 40.91 -10.86
CA HIS A 178 19.33 40.11 -9.63
C HIS A 178 18.37 38.94 -9.75
N VAL A 179 18.70 37.83 -9.09
CA VAL A 179 17.73 36.74 -8.84
C VAL A 179 17.36 36.77 -7.37
N ASP A 180 16.12 37.15 -7.10
CA ASP A 180 15.59 37.38 -5.77
C ASP A 180 14.75 36.19 -5.30
N MET A 181 15.08 35.68 -4.13
CA MET A 181 14.28 34.71 -3.40
C MET A 181 13.78 35.32 -2.10
N THR A 182 12.47 35.46 -1.97
CA THR A 182 11.87 36.20 -0.86
C THR A 182 10.91 35.32 -0.07
N ILE A 183 11.15 35.18 1.24
CA ILE A 183 10.16 34.67 2.21
C ILE A 183 9.35 35.85 2.70
N VAL A 184 8.02 35.71 2.64
CA VAL A 184 7.07 36.79 2.87
C VAL A 184 6.08 36.41 3.96
N LYS A 185 5.87 37.30 4.92
CA LYS A 185 4.75 37.24 5.86
C LYS A 185 3.91 38.49 5.73
N SER A 186 2.64 38.33 5.37
CA SER A 186 1.72 39.45 5.15
C SER A 186 0.61 39.45 6.19
N SER A 187 0.22 40.64 6.67
CA SER A 187 -0.93 40.82 7.55
C SER A 187 -1.50 42.22 7.39
N ASP A 188 -2.80 42.35 7.60
CA ASP A 188 -3.52 43.62 7.78
C ASP A 188 -3.24 44.27 9.14
N ASN A 189 -2.59 43.58 10.08
CA ASN A 189 -2.22 44.12 11.38
C ASN A 189 -0.76 43.78 11.69
N ILE A 190 0.00 44.81 12.09
CA ILE A 190 1.43 44.67 12.37
C ILE A 190 1.71 43.67 13.49
N SER A 191 0.84 43.58 14.50
CA SER A 191 1.03 42.69 15.65
C SER A 191 0.86 41.20 15.32
N SER A 192 0.09 40.86 14.29
CA SER A 192 -0.12 39.48 13.84
C SER A 192 0.92 39.00 12.84
N ILE A 193 1.80 39.88 12.35
CA ILE A 193 2.76 39.56 11.29
C ILE A 193 3.73 38.44 11.67
N ALA A 194 4.11 38.35 12.95
CA ALA A 194 5.02 37.31 13.44
C ALA A 194 4.42 35.90 13.26
N ASN A 195 3.09 35.79 13.42
CA ASN A 195 2.32 34.54 13.33
C ASN A 195 1.71 34.30 11.94
N ALA A 196 1.90 35.22 10.99
CA ALA A 196 1.36 35.08 9.65
C ALA A 196 2.02 33.92 8.87
N ILE A 197 1.25 33.30 7.99
CA ILE A 197 1.68 32.20 7.12
C ILE A 197 2.77 32.70 6.17
N LYS A 198 3.82 31.89 5.99
CA LYS A 198 4.92 32.18 5.06
C LYS A 198 4.48 31.92 3.61
N ASN A 199 4.71 32.89 2.75
CA ASN A 199 4.67 32.77 1.30
C ASN A 199 6.07 32.88 0.72
N TYR A 200 6.30 32.31 -0.45
CA TYR A 200 7.61 32.24 -1.09
C TYR A 200 7.52 32.87 -2.47
N GLU A 201 8.47 33.72 -2.85
CA GLU A 201 8.50 34.40 -4.14
C GLU A 201 9.89 34.24 -4.78
N ILE A 202 9.92 34.00 -6.09
CA ILE A 202 11.13 33.97 -6.91
C ILE A 202 10.93 34.97 -8.04
N GLU A 203 11.89 35.85 -8.22
CA GLU A 203 11.83 36.97 -9.15
C GLU A 203 13.21 37.13 -9.81
N ILE A 204 13.25 37.30 -11.13
CA ILE A 204 14.44 37.87 -11.80
C ILE A 204 14.13 39.34 -12.00
N ASP A 205 14.89 40.20 -11.34
CA ASP A 205 14.66 41.64 -11.32
C ASP A 205 15.73 42.37 -12.12
N TYR A 206 15.29 43.27 -13.00
CA TYR A 206 16.14 44.16 -13.78
C TYR A 206 15.74 45.62 -13.55
N SER A 207 16.68 46.41 -13.03
CA SER A 207 16.51 47.83 -12.74
C SER A 207 17.66 48.63 -13.36
N ILE A 208 17.35 49.65 -14.17
CA ILE A 208 18.37 50.47 -14.83
C ILE A 208 19.04 51.42 -13.83
N CYS A 209 20.36 51.34 -13.68
CA CYS A 209 21.11 52.20 -12.75
C CYS A 209 21.25 53.62 -13.31
N SER A 210 20.86 54.63 -12.54
CA SER A 210 20.86 56.03 -12.94
C SER A 210 22.24 56.67 -12.81
N SER A 211 23.14 56.41 -13.75
CA SER A 211 24.36 57.24 -13.91
C SER A 211 24.73 57.41 -15.39
N ASP A 212 24.22 58.48 -15.98
CA ASP A 212 24.69 59.17 -17.20
C ASP A 212 25.06 58.34 -18.45
N LYS A 213 24.07 58.18 -19.34
CA LYS A 213 24.07 58.29 -20.83
C LYS A 213 23.21 57.20 -21.47
N LYS A 214 22.19 57.61 -22.25
CA LYS A 214 21.31 56.77 -23.08
C LYS A 214 20.97 55.41 -22.45
N CYS A 215 20.03 55.42 -21.51
CA CYS A 215 19.39 54.24 -20.91
C CYS A 215 18.57 53.50 -21.98
N ASN A 216 19.23 52.72 -22.83
CA ASN A 216 18.56 51.73 -23.68
C ASN A 216 18.84 50.35 -23.07
N PRO A 217 17.80 49.58 -22.74
CA PRO A 217 17.98 48.23 -22.20
C PRO A 217 18.72 47.34 -23.22
N ASP A 218 19.82 46.71 -22.79
CA ASP A 218 20.66 45.88 -23.65
C ASP A 218 19.96 44.54 -23.94
N LYS A 219 19.83 44.19 -25.23
CA LYS A 219 19.25 42.91 -25.65
C LYS A 219 19.97 41.71 -25.04
N LYS A 220 21.28 41.82 -24.76
CA LYS A 220 22.04 40.77 -24.09
C LYS A 220 21.53 40.48 -22.68
N VAL A 221 21.05 41.50 -21.97
CA VAL A 221 20.47 41.31 -20.63
C VAL A 221 19.17 40.53 -20.73
N LEU A 222 18.31 40.83 -21.72
CA LEU A 222 17.09 40.05 -21.94
C LEU A 222 17.39 38.59 -22.33
N GLU A 223 18.41 38.36 -23.16
CA GLU A 223 18.88 37.01 -23.48
C GLU A 223 19.35 36.28 -22.21
N GLN A 224 20.13 36.93 -21.36
CA GLN A 224 20.55 36.40 -20.06
C GLN A 224 19.34 36.10 -19.15
N MET A 225 18.35 36.99 -19.07
CA MET A 225 17.11 36.73 -18.30
C MET A 225 16.38 35.48 -18.82
N PHE A 226 16.29 35.29 -20.14
CA PHE A 226 15.68 34.09 -20.72
C PHE A 226 16.45 32.81 -20.36
N GLU A 227 17.79 32.86 -20.35
CA GLU A 227 18.61 31.74 -19.91
C GLU A 227 18.38 31.42 -18.43
N GLU A 228 18.30 32.43 -17.57
CA GLU A 228 18.04 32.26 -16.14
C GLU A 228 16.63 31.72 -15.87
N VAL A 229 15.62 32.19 -16.61
CA VAL A 229 14.27 31.60 -16.57
C VAL A 229 14.31 30.11 -16.91
N GLU A 230 15.04 29.73 -17.97
CA GLU A 230 15.15 28.33 -18.38
C GLU A 230 15.85 27.48 -17.31
N LYS A 231 16.96 27.97 -16.74
CA LYS A 231 17.70 27.27 -15.66
C LYS A 231 16.83 27.09 -14.43
N ILE A 232 16.18 28.16 -13.94
CA ILE A 232 15.31 28.11 -12.77
C ILE A 232 14.14 27.15 -13.00
N LYS A 233 13.48 27.18 -14.17
CA LYS A 233 12.39 26.23 -14.48
C LYS A 233 12.87 24.78 -14.53
N LYS A 234 14.07 24.50 -15.00
CA LYS A 234 14.65 23.13 -14.97
C LYS A 234 14.89 22.66 -13.53
N VAL A 235 15.38 23.55 -12.67
CA VAL A 235 15.59 23.27 -11.24
C VAL A 235 14.26 23.03 -10.52
N MET A 236 13.25 23.89 -10.75
CA MET A 236 11.91 23.72 -10.17
C MET A 236 11.27 22.41 -10.63
N ASN A 237 11.31 22.10 -11.93
CA ASN A 237 10.70 20.89 -12.47
C ASN A 237 11.52 19.61 -12.21
N ASN A 238 12.75 19.76 -11.67
CA ASN A 238 13.74 18.69 -11.52
C ASN A 238 13.85 17.82 -12.79
N SER A 239 14.06 18.50 -13.93
CA SER A 239 14.13 17.92 -15.28
C SER A 239 14.87 18.86 -16.23
N ASP A 240 15.79 18.32 -17.03
CA ASP A 240 16.47 19.07 -18.09
C ASP A 240 15.55 19.43 -19.26
N ILE A 241 14.44 18.70 -19.40
CA ILE A 241 13.47 18.87 -20.49
C ILE A 241 12.19 19.42 -19.89
N LEU A 242 11.81 20.60 -20.36
CA LEU A 242 10.61 21.30 -19.92
C LEU A 242 9.41 20.80 -20.72
N ILE A 243 8.35 20.44 -20.00
CA ILE A 243 7.01 20.19 -20.52
C ILE A 243 6.14 21.40 -20.19
N ASN A 244 5.24 21.78 -21.10
CA ASN A 244 4.25 22.82 -20.81
C ASN A 244 2.95 22.17 -20.31
N LYS A 245 2.09 22.98 -19.68
CA LYS A 245 0.84 22.47 -19.08
C LYS A 245 -0.13 21.83 -20.07
N GLU A 246 -0.14 22.27 -21.32
CA GLU A 246 -1.03 21.71 -22.34
C GLU A 246 -0.59 20.30 -22.76
N GLU A 247 0.71 20.11 -23.00
CA GLU A 247 1.29 18.79 -23.30
C GLU A 247 1.11 17.85 -22.11
N GLU A 248 1.38 18.30 -20.87
CA GLU A 248 1.17 17.50 -19.66
C GLU A 248 -0.29 17.03 -19.55
N LYS A 249 -1.25 17.95 -19.77
CA LYS A 249 -2.69 17.62 -19.75
C LYS A 249 -3.07 16.62 -20.85
N GLU A 250 -2.59 16.81 -22.08
CA GLU A 250 -2.84 15.86 -23.19
C GLU A 250 -2.34 14.46 -22.83
N ILE A 251 -1.11 14.35 -22.30
CA ILE A 251 -0.51 13.07 -21.95
C ILE A 251 -1.28 12.37 -20.83
N ILE A 252 -1.66 13.10 -19.77
CA ILE A 252 -2.46 12.55 -18.67
C ILE A 252 -3.82 12.07 -19.19
N GLU A 253 -4.52 12.87 -19.99
CA GLU A 253 -5.81 12.49 -20.57
C GLU A 253 -5.68 11.20 -21.41
N LYS A 254 -4.64 11.08 -22.23
CA LYS A 254 -4.41 9.86 -23.04
C LYS A 254 -4.05 8.65 -22.21
N TYR A 255 -3.18 8.82 -21.22
CA TYR A 255 -2.79 7.79 -20.26
C TYR A 255 -4.00 7.25 -19.48
N VAL A 256 -4.83 8.14 -18.92
CA VAL A 256 -6.05 7.77 -18.18
C VAL A 256 -7.03 7.04 -19.09
N ASN A 257 -7.27 7.55 -20.31
CA ASN A 257 -8.15 6.89 -21.27
C ASN A 257 -7.67 5.48 -21.65
N THR A 258 -6.36 5.27 -21.79
CA THR A 258 -5.80 3.93 -22.08
C THR A 258 -6.06 2.96 -20.94
N LEU A 259 -5.91 3.39 -19.67
CA LEU A 259 -6.06 2.50 -18.52
C LEU A 259 -7.51 2.21 -18.11
N TYR A 260 -8.41 3.19 -18.23
CA TYR A 260 -9.78 3.09 -17.71
C TYR A 260 -10.85 2.96 -18.82
N GLY A 261 -10.49 3.14 -20.09
CA GLY A 261 -11.42 3.00 -21.22
C GLY A 261 -12.50 4.09 -21.33
N ILE A 262 -12.51 5.08 -20.42
CA ILE A 262 -13.46 6.20 -20.36
C ILE A 262 -12.70 7.46 -19.91
N SER A 263 -13.19 8.65 -20.25
CA SER A 263 -12.73 9.92 -19.67
C SER A 263 -13.10 9.98 -18.18
N PHE A 264 -12.28 9.34 -17.34
CA PHE A 264 -12.47 9.35 -15.90
C PHE A 264 -11.99 10.69 -15.32
N GLU A 265 -12.93 11.62 -15.12
CA GLU A 265 -12.70 12.82 -14.31
C GLU A 265 -12.54 12.39 -12.83
N GLY A 266 -11.30 12.21 -12.37
CA GLY A 266 -11.03 11.86 -10.97
C GLY A 266 -9.77 11.03 -10.71
N ALA A 267 -8.98 10.70 -11.73
CA ALA A 267 -7.68 10.07 -11.52
C ALA A 267 -6.72 11.10 -10.93
N ASN A 268 -6.43 10.98 -9.63
CA ASN A 268 -5.45 11.83 -8.93
C ASN A 268 -4.19 11.04 -8.52
N ILE A 269 -4.17 9.72 -8.79
CA ILE A 269 -3.10 8.81 -8.39
C ILE A 269 -2.86 7.81 -9.53
N LEU A 270 -1.60 7.44 -9.72
CA LEU A 270 -1.13 6.42 -10.65
C LEU A 270 -1.86 5.07 -10.48
N TYR A 271 -2.15 4.39 -11.59
CA TYR A 271 -2.75 3.05 -11.57
C TYR A 271 -1.68 2.02 -11.19
N SER A 272 -1.54 1.68 -9.91
CA SER A 272 -0.48 0.81 -9.42
C SER A 272 -0.97 -0.13 -8.31
N MET A 273 -0.41 -1.35 -8.25
CA MET A 273 -0.51 -2.22 -7.08
C MET A 273 0.45 -1.71 -5.99
N GLN A 274 -0.12 -1.25 -4.88
CA GLN A 274 0.67 -0.72 -3.78
C GLN A 274 1.13 -1.85 -2.85
N PRO A 275 2.44 -2.02 -2.62
CA PRO A 275 2.93 -3.09 -1.76
C PRO A 275 2.58 -2.84 -0.29
N ILE A 276 2.28 -3.92 0.42
CA ILE A 276 2.03 -3.93 1.88
C ILE A 276 3.24 -4.48 2.62
N SER A 277 3.49 -4.01 3.85
CA SER A 277 4.64 -4.49 4.62
C SER A 277 4.53 -5.99 4.92
N ALA A 278 5.62 -6.72 4.71
CA ALA A 278 5.74 -8.13 5.07
C ALA A 278 5.86 -8.23 6.60
N GLU A 279 4.81 -8.74 7.22
CA GLU A 279 4.74 -8.96 8.67
C GLU A 279 4.97 -10.45 8.95
N VAL A 280 5.12 -10.82 10.22
CA VAL A 280 5.40 -12.20 10.63
C VAL A 280 4.37 -13.17 10.03
N GLN A 281 3.07 -12.85 10.06
CA GLN A 281 2.04 -13.75 9.52
C GLN A 281 2.16 -13.95 8.00
N HIS A 282 2.56 -12.92 7.25
CA HIS A 282 2.70 -13.01 5.79
C HIS A 282 3.89 -13.89 5.41
N ILE A 283 4.98 -13.80 6.17
CA ILE A 283 6.18 -14.64 6.01
C ILE A 283 5.89 -16.11 6.34
N VAL A 284 5.03 -16.36 7.34
CA VAL A 284 4.66 -17.72 7.78
C VAL A 284 3.66 -18.37 6.82
N ASP A 285 2.55 -17.72 6.50
CA ASP A 285 1.41 -18.35 5.81
C ASP A 285 1.37 -18.07 4.30
N ASN A 286 1.72 -16.85 3.85
CA ASN A 286 1.41 -16.40 2.49
C ASN A 286 2.58 -16.53 1.50
N ILE A 287 3.78 -16.12 1.90
CA ILE A 287 4.93 -15.95 1.01
C ILE A 287 5.54 -17.28 0.48
N PRO A 288 5.68 -18.35 1.29
CA PRO A 288 6.34 -19.58 0.83
C PRO A 288 5.71 -20.17 -0.45
N ASN A 289 6.55 -20.51 -1.44
CA ASN A 289 6.20 -21.16 -2.72
C ASN A 289 5.19 -20.43 -3.64
N LYS A 290 4.66 -19.27 -3.25
CA LYS A 290 3.64 -18.51 -4.02
C LYS A 290 4.17 -17.19 -4.60
N TYR A 291 5.36 -16.77 -4.19
CA TYR A 291 5.94 -15.47 -4.52
C TYR A 291 7.32 -15.60 -5.13
N SER A 292 7.63 -14.71 -6.08
CA SER A 292 8.99 -14.40 -6.52
C SER A 292 9.63 -13.38 -5.56
N ALA A 293 10.95 -13.22 -5.64
CA ALA A 293 11.68 -12.17 -4.95
C ALA A 293 12.42 -11.26 -5.93
N THR A 294 12.40 -9.96 -5.66
CA THR A 294 13.12 -8.92 -6.41
C THR A 294 13.72 -7.88 -5.46
N ASP A 295 14.72 -7.15 -5.94
CA ASP A 295 15.36 -6.06 -5.21
C ASP A 295 14.40 -4.89 -4.96
N LYS A 296 14.41 -4.34 -3.74
CA LYS A 296 13.79 -3.04 -3.47
C LYS A 296 14.89 -1.98 -3.44
N ALA A 297 14.96 -1.15 -4.48
CA ALA A 297 15.90 -0.04 -4.48
C ALA A 297 15.32 1.14 -3.67
N ASP A 298 16.18 2.10 -3.35
CA ASP A 298 15.76 3.41 -2.85
C ASP A 298 15.51 4.36 -4.03
N GLY A 299 14.37 4.21 -4.70
CA GLY A 299 13.96 5.05 -5.82
C GLY A 299 12.47 5.40 -5.79
N ASP A 300 12.08 6.30 -6.68
CA ASP A 300 10.70 6.76 -6.81
C ASP A 300 9.94 5.89 -7.81
N LYS A 301 8.70 5.52 -7.47
CA LYS A 301 7.83 4.78 -8.37
C LYS A 301 7.32 5.67 -9.51
N TYR A 302 7.54 5.22 -10.74
CA TYR A 302 7.07 5.87 -11.97
C TYR A 302 6.46 4.85 -12.94
N GLN A 303 5.60 5.32 -13.84
CA GLN A 303 5.27 4.58 -15.06
C GLN A 303 5.87 5.25 -16.28
N LEU A 304 6.53 4.45 -17.11
CA LEU A 304 6.99 4.86 -18.43
C LEU A 304 5.83 4.68 -19.41
N TYR A 305 5.39 5.78 -20.02
CA TYR A 305 4.39 5.80 -21.07
C TYR A 305 5.01 6.26 -22.39
N VAL A 306 4.86 5.43 -23.43
CA VAL A 306 5.33 5.76 -24.78
C VAL A 306 4.13 6.20 -25.63
N TYR A 307 4.11 7.46 -26.04
CA TYR A 307 3.02 8.04 -26.83
C TYR A 307 3.55 8.95 -27.94
N LYS A 308 3.03 8.79 -29.16
CA LYS A 308 3.49 9.49 -30.37
C LYS A 308 5.01 9.42 -30.54
N ASP A 309 5.56 8.22 -30.35
CA ASP A 309 6.99 7.92 -30.39
C ASP A 309 7.82 8.55 -29.26
N GLU A 310 7.26 9.34 -28.35
CA GLU A 310 7.98 10.00 -27.24
C GLU A 310 7.80 9.24 -25.93
N CYS A 311 8.83 9.27 -25.08
CA CYS A 311 8.81 8.62 -23.76
C CYS A 311 8.56 9.62 -22.63
N TYR A 312 7.59 9.29 -21.77
CA TYR A 312 7.17 10.08 -20.62
C TYR A 312 7.23 9.26 -19.34
N LEU A 313 7.71 9.84 -18.25
CA LEU A 313 7.64 9.27 -16.90
C LEU A 313 6.49 9.94 -16.14
N ILE A 314 5.54 9.15 -15.67
CA ILE A 314 4.38 9.60 -14.92
C ILE A 314 4.57 9.21 -13.46
N SER A 315 4.61 10.20 -12.58
CA SER A 315 4.80 10.01 -11.14
C SER A 315 3.53 9.47 -10.46
N ASN A 316 3.64 9.08 -9.19
CA ASN A 316 2.50 8.62 -8.40
C ASN A 316 1.34 9.64 -8.32
N ASN A 317 1.64 10.94 -8.38
CA ASN A 317 0.65 12.04 -8.36
C ASN A 317 0.32 12.55 -9.77
N LEU A 318 0.62 11.78 -10.82
CA LEU A 318 0.36 12.08 -12.22
C LEU A 318 1.14 13.26 -12.82
N HIS A 319 2.15 13.81 -12.13
CA HIS A 319 3.09 14.73 -12.77
C HIS A 319 3.87 14.03 -13.89
N VAL A 320 3.97 14.69 -15.04
CA VAL A 320 4.60 14.13 -16.24
C VAL A 320 6.00 14.72 -16.43
N LYS A 321 7.00 13.85 -16.60
CA LYS A 321 8.36 14.21 -17.01
C LYS A 321 8.64 13.68 -18.40
N LYS A 322 9.10 14.56 -19.30
CA LYS A 322 9.52 14.17 -20.65
C LYS A 322 10.97 13.69 -20.64
N MET A 323 11.24 12.50 -21.18
CA MET A 323 12.59 11.92 -21.15
C MET A 323 13.50 12.39 -22.30
N GLY A 324 12.92 12.92 -23.39
CA GLY A 324 13.67 13.27 -24.60
C GLY A 324 14.18 12.06 -25.39
N VAL A 325 13.67 10.86 -25.07
CA VAL A 325 13.97 9.61 -25.77
C VAL A 325 12.77 9.25 -26.63
N LYS A 326 13.04 8.91 -27.90
CA LYS A 326 12.00 8.44 -28.83
C LYS A 326 12.09 6.94 -29.06
N ASN A 327 10.94 6.27 -29.10
CA ASN A 327 10.84 4.85 -29.42
C ASN A 327 9.53 4.54 -30.17
N LYS A 328 9.63 4.40 -31.50
CA LYS A 328 8.45 4.14 -32.36
C LYS A 328 7.87 2.75 -32.18
N GLU A 329 8.72 1.77 -31.85
CA GLU A 329 8.33 0.36 -31.79
C GLU A 329 7.44 0.04 -30.59
N LEU A 330 7.46 0.91 -29.58
CA LEU A 330 6.75 0.75 -28.32
C LEU A 330 5.55 1.68 -28.16
N ASN A 331 5.08 2.35 -29.21
CA ASN A 331 3.96 3.29 -29.08
C ASN A 331 2.72 2.63 -28.41
N ASN A 332 2.09 3.33 -27.46
CA ASN A 332 1.02 2.84 -26.58
C ASN A 332 1.47 1.72 -25.61
N THR A 333 2.69 1.78 -25.10
CA THR A 333 3.21 0.88 -24.06
C THR A 333 3.23 1.60 -22.71
N ILE A 334 2.81 0.92 -21.64
CA ILE A 334 2.84 1.41 -20.25
C ILE A 334 3.59 0.38 -19.42
N ILE A 335 4.71 0.80 -18.83
CA ILE A 335 5.58 -0.04 -18.01
C ILE A 335 5.68 0.59 -16.62
N GLU A 336 5.63 -0.24 -15.58
CA GLU A 336 5.87 0.21 -14.23
C GLU A 336 7.31 -0.07 -13.80
N GLY A 337 7.92 0.91 -13.13
CA GLY A 337 9.30 0.83 -12.72
C GLY A 337 9.65 1.77 -11.57
N GLU A 338 10.88 1.64 -11.11
CA GLU A 338 11.50 2.45 -10.07
C GLU A 338 12.58 3.32 -10.69
N LEU A 339 12.47 4.65 -10.54
CA LEU A 339 13.43 5.62 -11.01
C LEU A 339 14.42 5.94 -9.89
N ILE A 340 15.69 5.65 -10.14
CA ILE A 340 16.79 5.80 -9.19
C ILE A 340 17.78 6.82 -9.75
N TYR A 341 18.20 7.78 -8.94
CA TYR A 341 19.27 8.70 -9.33
C TYR A 341 20.62 8.19 -8.81
N ILE A 342 21.61 8.13 -9.69
CA ILE A 342 22.95 7.65 -9.37
C ILE A 342 23.88 8.87 -9.26
N ASP A 343 24.04 9.38 -8.04
CA ASP A 343 24.71 10.65 -7.74
C ASP A 343 26.12 10.75 -8.35
N GLU A 344 26.95 9.73 -8.14
CA GLU A 344 28.35 9.70 -8.58
C GLU A 344 28.52 9.90 -10.09
N LYS A 345 27.53 9.42 -10.87
CA LYS A 345 27.52 9.47 -12.34
C LYS A 345 26.59 10.57 -12.87
N ARG A 346 25.74 11.13 -12.01
CA ARG A 346 24.67 12.07 -12.35
C ARG A 346 23.76 11.53 -13.44
N ILE A 347 23.34 10.28 -13.35
CA ILE A 347 22.43 9.64 -14.32
C ILE A 347 21.17 9.12 -13.62
N TYR A 348 20.15 8.81 -14.40
CA TYR A 348 18.95 8.15 -13.91
C TYR A 348 18.90 6.70 -14.38
N LEU A 349 18.47 5.79 -13.51
CA LEU A 349 18.23 4.38 -13.80
C LEU A 349 16.75 4.09 -13.57
N PHE A 350 16.02 3.75 -14.64
CA PHE A 350 14.63 3.31 -14.57
C PHE A 350 14.55 1.79 -14.61
N MET A 351 14.33 1.18 -13.46
CA MET A 351 14.26 -0.26 -13.27
C MET A 351 12.83 -0.79 -13.40
N MET A 352 12.55 -1.48 -14.50
CA MET A 352 11.21 -1.99 -14.85
C MET A 352 10.86 -3.26 -14.07
N PHE A 353 9.64 -3.33 -13.53
CA PHE A 353 9.18 -4.46 -12.73
C PHE A 353 7.76 -4.97 -13.02
N ASP A 354 6.98 -4.30 -13.86
CA ASP A 354 5.73 -4.86 -14.42
C ASP A 354 5.38 -4.17 -15.75
N CYS A 355 4.57 -4.82 -16.58
CA CYS A 355 4.13 -4.31 -17.89
C CYS A 355 2.60 -4.32 -17.93
N LEU A 356 1.99 -3.12 -17.97
CA LEU A 356 0.54 -2.97 -17.92
C LEU A 356 -0.06 -2.98 -19.33
N TYR A 357 0.60 -2.30 -20.27
CA TYR A 357 0.22 -2.29 -21.68
C TYR A 357 1.45 -2.52 -22.54
N TYR A 358 1.33 -3.38 -23.55
CA TYR A 358 2.38 -3.61 -24.53
C TYR A 358 1.83 -3.36 -25.93
N LYS A 359 2.31 -2.29 -26.59
CA LYS A 359 1.91 -1.90 -27.95
C LYS A 359 0.38 -1.81 -28.14
N GLY A 360 -0.32 -1.23 -27.17
CA GLY A 360 -1.78 -1.09 -27.15
C GLY A 360 -2.56 -2.31 -26.67
N THR A 361 -1.90 -3.45 -26.40
CA THR A 361 -2.54 -4.63 -25.81
C THR A 361 -2.51 -4.54 -24.29
N ASP A 362 -3.66 -4.72 -23.63
CA ASP A 362 -3.76 -4.76 -22.17
C ASP A 362 -3.19 -6.08 -21.62
N MET A 363 -2.17 -5.99 -20.77
CA MET A 363 -1.49 -7.13 -20.16
C MET A 363 -1.95 -7.39 -18.73
N ARG A 364 -2.76 -6.50 -18.14
CA ARG A 364 -3.13 -6.52 -16.71
C ARG A 364 -3.98 -7.74 -16.34
N SER A 365 -4.78 -8.24 -17.27
CA SER A 365 -5.62 -9.42 -17.09
C SER A 365 -4.82 -10.73 -17.01
N ASN A 366 -3.55 -10.73 -17.45
CA ASN A 366 -2.68 -11.91 -17.36
C ASN A 366 -2.34 -12.21 -15.90
N ILE A 367 -2.74 -13.40 -15.46
CA ILE A 367 -2.56 -13.85 -14.07
C ILE A 367 -1.09 -14.13 -13.76
N LYS A 368 -0.35 -14.73 -14.70
CA LYS A 368 1.06 -15.10 -14.46
C LYS A 368 1.96 -13.88 -14.53
N LEU A 369 2.76 -13.68 -13.49
CA LEU A 369 3.78 -12.63 -13.44
C LEU A 369 4.78 -12.77 -14.60
N SER A 370 5.25 -13.98 -14.88
CA SER A 370 6.19 -14.28 -15.98
C SER A 370 5.70 -13.74 -17.33
N ASP A 371 4.41 -13.89 -17.63
CA ASP A 371 3.83 -13.49 -18.91
C ASP A 371 3.84 -11.97 -19.09
N ARG A 372 3.66 -11.21 -17.99
CA ARG A 372 3.78 -9.75 -18.00
C ARG A 372 5.23 -9.31 -18.12
N LEU A 373 6.15 -10.00 -17.45
CA LEU A 373 7.58 -9.66 -17.46
C LEU A 373 8.34 -10.07 -18.73
N ASN A 374 7.85 -11.06 -19.49
CA ASN A 374 8.47 -11.52 -20.73
C ASN A 374 8.72 -10.38 -21.75
N ASN A 375 7.85 -9.37 -21.76
CA ASN A 375 7.99 -8.21 -22.64
C ASN A 375 9.05 -7.20 -22.18
N ILE A 376 9.46 -7.20 -20.91
CA ILE A 376 10.39 -6.19 -20.38
C ILE A 376 11.78 -6.31 -21.01
N ILE A 377 12.23 -7.54 -21.29
CA ILE A 377 13.53 -7.77 -21.94
C ILE A 377 13.52 -7.21 -23.37
N SER A 378 12.43 -7.44 -24.14
CA SER A 378 12.31 -6.91 -25.50
C SER A 378 12.21 -5.38 -25.51
N ILE A 379 11.53 -4.81 -24.51
CA ILE A 379 11.47 -3.37 -24.28
C ILE A 379 12.87 -2.79 -24.07
N SER A 380 13.67 -3.34 -23.14
CA SER A 380 15.03 -2.85 -22.88
C SER A 380 15.91 -2.91 -24.14
N LYS A 381 15.80 -3.99 -24.93
CA LYS A 381 16.46 -4.14 -26.23
C LYS A 381 16.08 -3.09 -27.26
N SER A 382 14.82 -2.67 -27.30
CA SER A 382 14.38 -1.60 -28.21
C SER A 382 15.00 -0.24 -27.88
N PHE A 383 15.44 -0.03 -26.64
CA PHE A 383 16.22 1.14 -26.22
C PHE A 383 17.73 0.97 -26.46
N LYS A 384 18.15 -0.05 -27.21
CA LYS A 384 19.55 -0.38 -27.53
C LYS A 384 20.38 -0.79 -26.30
N HIS A 385 19.73 -1.37 -25.30
CA HIS A 385 20.39 -1.97 -24.14
C HIS A 385 20.24 -3.49 -24.21
N ASP A 386 21.30 -4.25 -23.93
CA ASP A 386 21.25 -5.73 -23.91
C ASP A 386 21.40 -6.21 -22.46
N PRO A 387 20.29 -6.30 -21.70
CA PRO A 387 20.38 -6.63 -20.29
C PRO A 387 20.78 -8.09 -20.10
N PHE A 388 21.54 -8.37 -19.02
CA PHE A 388 21.82 -9.75 -18.63
C PHE A 388 20.54 -10.42 -18.12
N VAL A 389 20.14 -11.51 -18.76
CA VAL A 389 18.92 -12.25 -18.37
C VAL A 389 19.31 -13.45 -17.52
N ILE A 390 18.87 -13.43 -16.26
CA ILE A 390 19.01 -14.58 -15.36
C ILE A 390 18.01 -15.64 -15.81
N LYS A 391 18.52 -16.83 -16.19
CA LYS A 391 17.66 -17.97 -16.52
C LYS A 391 17.20 -18.68 -15.26
N GLU A 392 16.09 -19.39 -15.36
CA GLU A 392 15.61 -20.24 -14.28
C GLU A 392 16.60 -21.39 -14.02
N TYR A 393 16.74 -21.78 -12.76
CA TYR A 393 17.63 -22.86 -12.37
C TYR A 393 17.02 -24.21 -12.74
N GLU A 394 17.73 -24.97 -13.58
CA GLU A 394 17.40 -26.36 -13.89
C GLU A 394 18.33 -27.30 -13.12
N ALA A 395 17.76 -28.14 -12.25
CA ALA A 395 18.52 -29.06 -11.43
C ALA A 395 19.21 -30.14 -12.29
N LYS A 396 20.54 -30.23 -12.19
CA LYS A 396 21.33 -31.31 -12.81
C LYS A 396 21.41 -32.52 -11.87
N GLY A 397 20.31 -33.28 -11.77
CA GLY A 397 20.22 -34.48 -10.93
C GLY A 397 19.39 -34.28 -9.67
N SER A 398 19.89 -34.70 -8.50
CA SER A 398 19.17 -34.55 -7.22
C SER A 398 19.09 -33.07 -6.83
N TYR A 399 17.88 -32.57 -6.56
CA TYR A 399 17.65 -31.20 -6.10
C TYR A 399 18.46 -30.88 -4.84
N LYS A 400 19.34 -29.87 -4.91
CA LYS A 400 20.12 -29.34 -3.80
C LYS A 400 20.02 -27.81 -3.78
N LEU A 401 19.69 -27.27 -2.62
CA LEU A 401 19.44 -25.84 -2.46
C LEU A 401 20.75 -25.03 -2.48
N GLU A 402 21.86 -25.66 -2.09
CA GLU A 402 23.21 -25.10 -2.20
C GLU A 402 23.62 -24.85 -3.66
N ASP A 403 23.33 -25.78 -4.58
CA ASP A 403 23.64 -25.60 -6.00
C ASP A 403 22.84 -24.43 -6.61
N MET A 404 21.59 -24.25 -6.16
CA MET A 404 20.74 -23.13 -6.54
C MET A 404 21.28 -21.80 -6.00
N ARG A 405 21.76 -21.77 -4.74
CA ARG A 405 22.41 -20.60 -4.13
C ARG A 405 23.61 -20.15 -4.95
N ASP A 406 24.49 -21.08 -5.31
CA ASP A 406 25.70 -20.78 -6.09
C ASP A 406 25.35 -20.31 -7.51
N TYR A 407 24.37 -20.96 -8.14
CA TYR A 407 23.89 -20.57 -9.46
C TYR A 407 23.39 -19.12 -9.48
N TYR A 408 22.43 -18.79 -8.61
CA TYR A 408 21.84 -17.45 -8.61
C TYR A 408 22.82 -16.38 -8.12
N SER A 409 23.70 -16.69 -7.16
CA SER A 409 24.74 -15.74 -6.72
C SER A 409 25.68 -15.35 -7.87
N ASN A 410 26.11 -16.31 -8.70
CA ASN A 410 26.95 -16.04 -9.87
C ASN A 410 26.21 -15.26 -10.96
N ASN A 411 24.92 -15.55 -11.17
CA ASN A 411 24.09 -14.81 -12.13
C ASN A 411 23.82 -13.38 -11.67
N ILE A 412 23.53 -13.14 -10.38
CA ILE A 412 23.38 -11.79 -9.81
C ILE A 412 24.67 -10.99 -10.00
N LYS A 413 25.84 -11.59 -9.74
CA LYS A 413 27.12 -10.95 -10.00
C LYS A 413 27.29 -10.55 -11.47
N SER A 414 26.89 -11.43 -12.38
CA SER A 414 26.97 -11.16 -13.83
C SER A 414 25.99 -10.06 -14.25
N PHE A 415 24.79 -10.05 -13.65
CA PHE A 415 23.78 -9.02 -13.86
C PHE A 415 24.30 -7.63 -13.49
N TYR A 416 24.77 -7.43 -12.26
CA TYR A 416 25.26 -6.12 -11.81
C TYR A 416 26.51 -5.68 -12.56
N LYS A 417 27.39 -6.63 -12.92
CA LYS A 417 28.54 -6.32 -13.78
C LYS A 417 28.11 -5.75 -15.13
N GLN A 418 27.10 -6.34 -15.78
CA GLN A 418 26.57 -5.84 -17.05
C GLN A 418 25.85 -4.51 -16.88
N LEU A 419 25.05 -4.35 -15.82
CA LEU A 419 24.38 -3.09 -15.49
C LEU A 419 25.39 -1.95 -15.33
N ASN A 420 26.49 -2.16 -14.60
CA ASN A 420 27.53 -1.12 -14.43
C ASN A 420 28.28 -0.82 -15.73
N VAL A 421 28.47 -1.81 -16.60
CA VAL A 421 29.02 -1.58 -17.94
C VAL A 421 28.11 -0.65 -18.74
N ASP A 422 26.80 -0.81 -18.65
CA ASP A 422 25.84 0.03 -19.37
C ASP A 422 25.69 1.42 -18.74
N ILE A 423 25.70 1.51 -17.40
CA ILE A 423 25.77 2.78 -16.65
C ILE A 423 26.99 3.61 -17.09
N ASN A 424 28.17 2.99 -17.19
CA ASN A 424 29.41 3.68 -17.53
C ASN A 424 29.47 4.18 -18.98
N LYS A 425 28.56 3.75 -19.87
CA LYS A 425 28.46 4.26 -21.25
C LYS A 425 27.64 5.55 -21.35
N LEU A 426 26.89 5.90 -20.30
CA LEU A 426 25.95 7.02 -20.32
C LEU A 426 26.64 8.35 -19.97
N LYS A 427 26.08 9.42 -20.55
CA LYS A 427 26.44 10.79 -20.21
C LYS A 427 25.57 11.28 -19.04
N PRO A 428 26.03 12.29 -18.28
CA PRO A 428 25.20 12.93 -17.26
C PRO A 428 23.81 13.29 -17.79
N ASN A 429 22.82 13.16 -16.91
CA ASN A 429 21.39 13.41 -17.11
C ASN A 429 20.67 12.49 -18.12
N GLN A 430 21.34 11.43 -18.60
CA GLN A 430 20.66 10.39 -19.38
C GLN A 430 19.93 9.38 -18.47
N VAL A 431 18.91 8.73 -19.03
CA VAL A 431 18.14 7.68 -18.34
C VAL A 431 18.45 6.31 -18.94
N LEU A 432 18.85 5.36 -18.12
CA LEU A 432 19.00 3.94 -18.47
C LEU A 432 17.68 3.20 -18.20
N ILE A 433 17.13 2.50 -19.19
CA ILE A 433 15.92 1.69 -19.03
C ILE A 433 16.31 0.20 -18.94
N TYR A 434 16.16 -0.40 -17.75
CA TYR A 434 16.69 -1.73 -17.44
C TYR A 434 15.68 -2.59 -16.67
N PRO A 435 15.61 -3.93 -16.85
CA PRO A 435 14.77 -4.80 -16.03
C PRO A 435 15.27 -4.93 -14.59
N LYS A 436 14.36 -5.14 -13.62
CA LYS A 436 14.70 -5.67 -12.29
C LYS A 436 15.03 -7.16 -12.31
N ILE A 437 15.70 -7.63 -11.27
CA ILE A 437 15.97 -9.06 -11.08
C ILE A 437 14.71 -9.72 -10.52
N PHE A 438 14.20 -10.77 -11.15
CA PHE A 438 13.15 -11.61 -10.58
C PHE A 438 13.63 -13.05 -10.45
N LEU A 439 13.52 -13.61 -9.25
CA LEU A 439 13.85 -15.01 -8.96
C LEU A 439 12.57 -15.77 -8.62
N TYR A 440 12.35 -16.89 -9.31
CA TYR A 440 11.12 -17.68 -9.24
C TYR A 440 11.38 -19.01 -8.52
N PRO A 441 10.53 -19.39 -7.54
CA PRO A 441 10.68 -20.68 -6.89
C PRO A 441 10.29 -21.80 -7.86
N SER A 442 11.03 -22.90 -7.79
CA SER A 442 10.73 -24.14 -8.52
C SER A 442 9.69 -25.01 -7.79
N GLY A 443 9.40 -24.68 -6.53
CA GLY A 443 8.53 -25.46 -5.64
C GLY A 443 9.25 -26.63 -4.96
N GLY A 444 10.58 -26.73 -5.10
CA GLY A 444 11.37 -27.84 -4.55
C GLY A 444 11.58 -27.77 -3.03
N SER A 445 11.45 -26.58 -2.44
CA SER A 445 11.57 -26.29 -1.01
C SER A 445 10.89 -24.97 -0.63
N SER A 446 10.21 -24.93 0.51
CA SER A 446 9.64 -23.68 1.05
C SER A 446 10.69 -22.63 1.44
N SER A 447 11.97 -23.01 1.50
CA SER A 447 13.09 -22.09 1.71
C SER A 447 13.48 -21.28 0.47
N GLU A 448 13.02 -21.63 -0.73
CA GLU A 448 13.51 -21.02 -1.99
C GLU A 448 13.30 -19.50 -2.05
N VAL A 449 12.10 -19.02 -1.75
CA VAL A 449 11.80 -17.58 -1.81
C VAL A 449 12.63 -16.78 -0.79
N PHE A 450 12.92 -17.38 0.37
CA PHE A 450 13.78 -16.78 1.40
C PHE A 450 15.26 -16.88 1.03
N LEU A 451 15.67 -17.94 0.33
CA LEU A 451 16.98 -18.02 -0.30
C LEU A 451 17.17 -16.88 -1.29
N PHE A 452 16.19 -16.59 -2.14
CA PHE A 452 16.26 -15.49 -3.10
C PHE A 452 16.38 -14.13 -2.41
N ALA A 453 15.59 -13.90 -1.36
CA ALA A 453 15.73 -12.70 -0.55
C ALA A 453 17.13 -12.57 0.09
N ASP A 454 17.65 -13.66 0.67
CA ASP A 454 18.98 -13.71 1.31
C ASP A 454 20.12 -13.48 0.31
N ILE A 455 20.09 -14.11 -0.86
CA ILE A 455 21.14 -13.92 -1.88
C ILE A 455 21.08 -12.53 -2.52
N ILE A 456 19.90 -11.98 -2.80
CA ILE A 456 19.78 -10.59 -3.31
C ILE A 456 20.35 -9.64 -2.27
N TRP A 457 19.92 -9.76 -1.01
CA TRP A 457 20.38 -8.91 0.08
C TRP A 457 21.90 -8.98 0.28
N ASN A 458 22.44 -10.18 0.50
CA ASN A 458 23.88 -10.33 0.78
C ASN A 458 24.76 -9.93 -0.41
N ASN A 459 24.32 -10.18 -1.65
CA ASN A 459 25.09 -9.73 -2.80
C ASN A 459 25.09 -8.21 -2.92
N CYS A 460 23.95 -7.53 -2.77
CA CYS A 460 23.91 -6.07 -2.93
C CYS A 460 24.52 -5.30 -1.74
N THR A 461 24.51 -5.86 -0.52
CA THR A 461 24.90 -5.12 0.69
C THR A 461 26.25 -5.53 1.28
N LYS A 462 26.72 -6.77 1.05
CA LYS A 462 27.94 -7.31 1.68
C LYS A 462 28.99 -7.77 0.68
N ASN A 463 28.59 -8.18 -0.52
CA ASN A 463 29.53 -8.74 -1.49
C ASN A 463 30.22 -7.62 -2.28
N VAL A 464 31.47 -7.31 -1.92
CA VAL A 464 32.30 -6.30 -2.59
C VAL A 464 32.48 -6.57 -4.09
N ASN A 465 32.30 -7.81 -4.56
CA ASN A 465 32.38 -8.15 -5.99
C ASN A 465 31.08 -7.87 -6.76
N VAL A 466 30.00 -7.56 -6.06
CA VAL A 466 28.71 -7.16 -6.63
C VAL A 466 28.57 -5.68 -6.31
N ASP A 467 29.10 -4.89 -7.23
CA ASP A 467 29.09 -3.43 -7.21
C ASP A 467 27.66 -2.94 -7.49
N CYS A 468 26.75 -3.06 -6.52
CA CYS A 468 25.37 -2.62 -6.68
C CYS A 468 25.33 -1.09 -6.80
N PRO A 469 24.84 -0.50 -7.91
CA PRO A 469 25.00 0.93 -8.18
C PRO A 469 24.06 1.82 -7.34
N TYR A 470 23.17 1.22 -6.55
CA TYR A 470 22.18 1.91 -5.74
C TYR A 470 22.02 1.23 -4.37
N LEU A 471 21.49 1.99 -3.41
CA LEU A 471 21.16 1.48 -2.08
C LEU A 471 20.00 0.48 -2.15
N LEU A 472 20.20 -0.71 -1.59
CA LEU A 472 19.14 -1.70 -1.40
C LEU A 472 18.38 -1.43 -0.09
N ASP A 473 17.14 -0.97 -0.22
CA ASP A 473 16.25 -0.60 0.90
C ASP A 473 15.41 -1.79 1.41
N GLY A 474 15.41 -2.91 0.70
CA GLY A 474 14.67 -4.10 1.09
C GLY A 474 14.51 -5.15 0.00
N ILE A 475 13.50 -6.01 0.16
CA ILE A 475 13.10 -7.04 -0.80
C ILE A 475 11.62 -6.87 -1.12
N ILE A 476 11.23 -7.02 -2.39
CA ILE A 476 9.83 -7.12 -2.78
C ILE A 476 9.50 -8.59 -3.08
N PHE A 477 8.45 -9.10 -2.47
CA PHE A 477 7.83 -10.37 -2.82
C PHE A 477 6.64 -10.12 -3.73
N THR A 478 6.73 -10.57 -4.99
CA THR A 478 5.69 -10.40 -5.99
C THR A 478 4.99 -11.74 -6.25
N PRO A 479 3.67 -11.82 -6.20
CA PRO A 479 2.95 -13.08 -6.37
C PRO A 479 3.16 -13.65 -7.78
N LEU A 480 3.25 -14.98 -7.90
CA LEU A 480 3.42 -15.66 -9.17
C LEU A 480 2.14 -15.64 -10.03
N GLU A 481 0.97 -15.73 -9.39
CA GLU A 481 -0.34 -15.87 -10.03
C GLU A 481 -1.35 -14.83 -9.49
N GLN A 482 -1.27 -13.60 -9.98
CA GLN A 482 -2.16 -12.49 -9.65
C GLN A 482 -2.28 -11.53 -10.83
N LYS A 483 -3.52 -11.23 -11.26
CA LYS A 483 -3.79 -10.18 -12.25
C LYS A 483 -3.39 -8.81 -11.70
N TYR A 484 -2.95 -7.89 -12.56
CA TYR A 484 -2.53 -6.55 -12.13
C TYR A 484 -3.73 -5.62 -11.94
N THR A 485 -4.06 -5.28 -10.70
CA THR A 485 -5.27 -4.50 -10.39
C THR A 485 -5.07 -3.54 -9.21
N ARG A 486 -5.60 -2.32 -9.33
CA ARG A 486 -5.57 -1.35 -8.24
C ARG A 486 -6.57 -1.69 -7.13
N ASP A 487 -7.63 -2.44 -7.46
CA ASP A 487 -8.66 -2.79 -6.48
C ASP A 487 -8.13 -3.88 -5.53
N ARG A 488 -8.00 -3.52 -4.25
CA ARG A 488 -7.55 -4.44 -3.20
C ARG A 488 -8.47 -5.66 -3.05
N LYS A 489 -9.76 -5.54 -3.37
CA LYS A 489 -10.71 -6.66 -3.31
C LYS A 489 -10.49 -7.71 -4.40
N GLU A 490 -9.78 -7.35 -5.46
CA GLU A 490 -9.41 -8.25 -6.54
C GLU A 490 -8.00 -8.85 -6.38
N GLN A 491 -7.29 -8.47 -5.31
CA GLN A 491 -5.95 -8.96 -5.00
C GLN A 491 -6.05 -10.18 -4.07
N ARG A 492 -6.08 -11.37 -4.68
CA ARG A 492 -5.95 -12.65 -3.95
C ARG A 492 -4.60 -12.72 -3.23
N TYR A 493 -3.55 -12.26 -3.90
CA TYR A 493 -2.19 -12.25 -3.40
C TYR A 493 -1.63 -10.83 -3.55
N PRO A 494 -1.54 -10.04 -2.46
CA PRO A 494 -0.99 -8.68 -2.52
C PRO A 494 0.53 -8.72 -2.67
N ILE A 495 1.13 -7.66 -3.23
CA ILE A 495 2.59 -7.52 -3.26
C ILE A 495 3.08 -7.21 -1.83
N TYR A 496 4.06 -7.96 -1.34
CA TYR A 496 4.67 -7.70 -0.04
C TYR A 496 6.01 -6.98 -0.19
N LYS A 497 6.27 -5.98 0.66
CA LYS A 497 7.59 -5.35 0.80
C LYS A 497 8.20 -5.72 2.15
N TYR A 498 9.38 -6.28 2.13
CA TYR A 498 10.19 -6.47 3.31
C TYR A 498 11.24 -5.36 3.39
N LYS A 499 11.30 -4.69 4.54
CA LYS A 499 12.37 -3.76 4.89
C LYS A 499 12.99 -4.24 6.20
N PRO A 500 14.33 -4.25 6.34
CA PRO A 500 14.93 -4.49 7.64
C PRO A 500 14.38 -3.53 8.69
N PRO A 501 14.19 -3.96 9.95
CA PRO A 501 13.64 -3.12 11.01
C PRO A 501 14.35 -1.76 11.14
N HIS A 502 15.67 -1.74 10.98
CA HIS A 502 16.51 -0.55 11.11
C HIS A 502 16.43 0.43 9.93
N THR A 503 15.81 0.06 8.79
CA THR A 503 15.59 0.96 7.65
C THR A 503 14.15 1.48 7.57
N ASN A 504 13.26 1.01 8.45
CA ASN A 504 11.94 1.60 8.57
C ASN A 504 12.05 3.01 9.14
N SER A 505 11.31 3.94 8.56
CA SER A 505 11.25 5.33 8.98
C SER A 505 9.81 5.77 9.24
N LEU A 506 9.66 6.79 10.07
CA LEU A 506 8.39 7.39 10.46
C LEU A 506 8.43 8.88 10.17
N ASP A 507 7.40 9.41 9.50
CA ASP A 507 7.25 10.85 9.35
C ASP A 507 6.49 11.41 10.56
N VAL A 508 7.11 12.31 11.32
CA VAL A 508 6.55 12.92 12.54
C VAL A 508 6.63 14.44 12.50
N PHE A 509 5.62 15.11 13.03
CA PHE A 509 5.69 16.54 13.28
C PHE A 509 6.44 16.80 14.58
N ILE A 510 7.39 17.73 14.57
CA ILE A 510 8.23 18.01 15.74
C ILE A 510 8.06 19.42 16.26
N THR A 511 8.19 19.56 17.58
CA THR A 511 8.36 20.87 18.22
C THR A 511 9.50 20.82 19.22
N PHE A 512 10.30 21.87 19.28
CA PHE A 512 11.35 21.99 20.29
C PHE A 512 10.74 22.39 21.62
N GLU A 513 11.06 21.63 22.68
CA GLU A 513 10.61 21.98 24.03
C GLU A 513 11.22 23.32 24.44
N LYS A 514 10.43 24.19 25.08
CA LYS A 514 10.90 25.50 25.55
C LYS A 514 11.07 25.49 27.06
N ASN A 515 12.16 26.10 27.52
CA ASN A 515 12.38 26.36 28.92
C ASN A 515 11.38 27.44 29.40
N LYS A 516 10.61 27.14 30.45
CA LYS A 516 9.56 28.03 30.97
C LYS A 516 10.11 29.32 31.57
N ASP A 517 11.36 29.31 32.02
CA ASP A 517 11.98 30.45 32.71
C ASP A 517 12.67 31.39 31.71
N THR A 518 13.34 30.86 30.69
CA THR A 518 14.11 31.66 29.71
C THR A 518 13.35 31.94 28.42
N GLY A 519 12.31 31.16 28.11
CA GLY A 519 11.60 31.19 26.83
C GLY A 519 12.40 30.65 25.63
N GLY A 520 13.68 30.29 25.84
CA GLY A 520 14.55 29.64 24.86
C GLY A 520 14.30 28.13 24.76
N TYR A 521 15.03 27.46 23.87
CA TYR A 521 14.94 26.00 23.73
C TYR A 521 15.49 25.27 24.96
N MET A 522 14.87 24.14 25.29
CA MET A 522 15.28 23.24 26.37
C MET A 522 16.45 22.37 25.90
N ASP A 523 17.65 22.76 26.30
CA ASP A 523 18.88 22.05 26.00
C ASP A 523 19.42 21.38 27.29
N ILE A 524 19.71 20.08 27.23
CA ILE A 524 20.19 19.25 28.35
C ILE A 524 21.63 18.81 28.10
N PHE A 525 22.43 18.76 29.15
CA PHE A 525 23.78 18.20 29.11
C PHE A 525 23.76 16.82 29.78
N ASP A 526 24.19 15.78 29.08
CA ASP A 526 24.20 14.41 29.60
C ASP A 526 25.59 13.78 29.46
N ASN A 527 26.11 13.26 30.58
CA ASN A 527 27.37 12.52 30.68
C ASN A 527 27.20 11.22 31.50
N SER A 528 25.98 10.68 31.56
CA SER A 528 25.64 9.49 32.35
C SER A 528 26.18 8.18 31.76
N LEU A 529 26.44 8.16 30.45
CA LEU A 529 26.98 7.00 29.71
C LEU A 529 28.15 7.43 28.81
N PRO A 530 29.32 7.78 29.36
CA PRO A 530 30.43 8.39 28.60
C PRO A 530 30.98 7.53 27.46
N ASP A 531 30.83 6.20 27.56
CA ASP A 531 31.26 5.26 26.50
C ASP A 531 30.29 5.18 25.31
N LYS A 532 29.10 5.79 25.40
CA LYS A 532 28.02 5.69 24.39
C LYS A 532 27.41 7.02 24.00
N ILE A 533 27.30 7.93 24.96
CA ILE A 533 26.82 9.29 24.78
C ILE A 533 28.07 10.16 24.91
N GLU A 534 28.54 10.67 23.77
CA GLU A 534 29.60 11.68 23.79
C GLU A 534 29.15 12.86 24.65
N ASN A 535 30.07 13.40 25.45
CA ASN A 535 29.83 14.49 26.39
C ASN A 535 29.36 15.77 25.67
N LYS A 536 28.06 15.82 25.36
CA LYS A 536 27.42 16.76 24.44
C LYS A 536 26.16 17.33 25.06
N THR A 537 25.78 18.49 24.54
CA THR A 537 24.47 19.09 24.81
C THR A 537 23.47 18.55 23.79
N PHE A 538 22.27 18.20 24.25
CA PHE A 538 21.17 17.69 23.46
C PHE A 538 19.97 18.62 23.56
N ARG A 539 19.21 18.75 22.47
CA ARG A 539 17.93 19.47 22.47
C ARG A 539 16.79 18.50 22.72
N VAL A 540 15.84 18.89 23.58
CA VAL A 540 14.62 18.12 23.86
C VAL A 540 13.57 18.42 22.78
N ILE A 541 13.06 17.36 22.15
CA ILE A 541 12.14 17.45 21.03
C ILE A 541 10.92 16.59 21.31
N ASN A 542 9.73 17.16 21.08
CA ASN A 542 8.46 16.45 21.16
C ASN A 542 8.04 15.95 19.77
N LEU A 543 7.66 14.67 19.69
CA LEU A 543 7.16 14.02 18.48
C LEU A 543 5.63 13.93 18.49
N PHE A 544 5.03 14.32 17.38
CA PHE A 544 3.60 14.26 17.13
C PHE A 544 3.28 13.51 15.84
N VAL A 545 2.11 12.88 15.82
CA VAL A 545 1.50 12.25 14.65
C VAL A 545 0.12 12.86 14.40
N GLY A 546 -0.43 12.71 13.19
CA GLY A 546 -1.75 13.24 12.85
C GLY A 546 -2.89 12.34 13.34
N ASP A 547 -3.90 12.92 13.97
CA ASP A 547 -5.13 12.20 14.35
C ASP A 547 -6.38 13.04 14.05
N ILE A 548 -7.52 12.40 13.79
CA ILE A 548 -8.78 13.08 13.49
C ILE A 548 -9.59 13.20 14.77
N VAL A 549 -9.69 14.41 15.31
CA VAL A 549 -10.50 14.71 16.49
C VAL A 549 -11.55 15.74 16.11
N GLY A 550 -12.83 15.39 16.30
CA GLY A 550 -13.94 16.28 15.92
C GLY A 550 -14.01 16.60 14.43
N GLY A 551 -13.56 15.68 13.56
CA GLY A 551 -13.56 15.86 12.10
C GLY A 551 -12.44 16.76 11.56
N ARG A 552 -11.49 17.18 12.40
CA ARG A 552 -10.30 17.93 11.99
C ARG A 552 -9.05 17.15 12.37
N GLU A 553 -8.04 17.21 11.50
CA GLU A 553 -6.74 16.64 11.81
C GLU A 553 -6.01 17.56 12.79
N GLN A 554 -5.39 16.99 13.82
CA GLN A 554 -4.58 17.70 14.80
C GLN A 554 -3.36 16.86 15.19
N PRO A 555 -2.25 17.49 15.62
CA PRO A 555 -1.09 16.77 16.12
C PRO A 555 -1.38 16.18 17.50
N VAL A 556 -1.13 14.89 17.68
CA VAL A 556 -1.21 14.19 18.97
C VAL A 556 0.14 13.59 19.32
N ALA A 557 0.50 13.61 20.61
CA ALA A 557 1.77 13.07 21.07
C ALA A 557 1.92 11.60 20.67
N PHE A 558 3.04 11.25 20.05
CA PHE A 558 3.22 9.91 19.50
C PHE A 558 3.42 8.87 20.60
N MET A 559 2.46 7.95 20.78
CA MET A 559 2.49 6.84 21.75
C MET A 559 3.08 7.25 23.11
N LYS A 560 2.43 8.21 23.76
CA LYS A 560 2.90 8.79 25.03
C LYS A 560 3.14 7.76 26.13
N GLU A 561 2.29 6.74 26.22
CA GLU A 561 2.40 5.66 27.23
C GLU A 561 3.68 4.82 27.07
N ASP A 562 4.18 4.70 25.83
CA ASP A 562 5.43 4.00 25.51
C ASP A 562 6.66 4.93 25.49
N ASN A 563 6.47 6.20 25.86
CA ASN A 563 7.47 7.25 25.87
C ASN A 563 8.08 7.62 24.49
N ASN A 564 7.42 7.27 23.38
CA ASN A 564 7.89 7.59 22.03
C ASN A 564 7.77 9.09 21.67
N HIS A 565 6.97 9.85 22.43
CA HIS A 565 6.71 11.26 22.17
C HIS A 565 7.86 12.22 22.45
N ILE A 566 8.98 11.76 23.04
CA ILE A 566 10.12 12.62 23.42
C ILE A 566 11.41 11.98 22.93
N ILE A 567 12.24 12.77 22.24
CA ILE A 567 13.57 12.36 21.78
C ILE A 567 14.61 13.43 22.09
N TYR A 568 15.88 13.02 22.14
CA TYR A 568 17.03 13.90 22.38
C TYR A 568 18.00 13.84 21.20
N LEU A 569 18.22 14.98 20.55
CA LEU A 569 19.16 15.10 19.43
C LEU A 569 20.37 15.95 19.80
N PRO A 570 21.59 15.56 19.40
CA PRO A 570 22.81 16.28 19.73
C PRO A 570 22.85 17.65 19.04
N ILE A 571 23.39 18.64 19.75
CA ILE A 571 23.61 19.99 19.22
C ILE A 571 25.02 20.08 18.63
N VAL A 572 25.11 20.51 17.38
CA VAL A 572 26.36 20.75 16.64
C VAL A 572 26.31 22.17 16.09
N ASP A 573 27.27 23.01 16.49
CA ASP A 573 27.33 24.44 16.16
C ASP A 573 26.03 25.21 16.50
N GLY A 574 25.49 24.95 17.70
CA GLY A 574 24.28 25.60 18.21
C GLY A 574 22.96 25.11 17.62
N ASN A 575 23.00 24.19 16.66
CA ASN A 575 21.82 23.68 15.97
C ASN A 575 21.74 22.14 16.02
N ILE A 576 20.53 21.61 15.86
CA ILE A 576 20.34 20.20 15.59
C ILE A 576 20.40 19.95 14.07
N ARG A 577 20.93 18.80 13.68
CA ARG A 577 21.14 18.44 12.28
C ARG A 577 20.61 17.05 11.96
N ASP A 578 20.19 16.83 10.73
CA ASP A 578 19.88 15.50 10.20
C ASP A 578 21.16 14.73 9.83
N ILE A 579 21.03 13.49 9.36
CA ILE A 579 22.19 12.64 8.99
C ILE A 579 23.01 13.20 7.82
N GLU A 580 22.44 14.09 7.00
CA GLU A 580 23.12 14.77 5.90
C GLU A 580 23.80 16.07 6.37
N GLY A 581 23.60 16.47 7.63
CA GLY A 581 24.16 17.69 8.21
C GLY A 581 23.31 18.94 8.01
N ASN A 582 22.10 18.83 7.44
CA ASN A 582 21.19 19.97 7.29
C ASN A 582 20.59 20.36 8.62
N ILE A 583 20.38 21.67 8.84
CA ILE A 583 19.76 22.18 10.08
C ILE A 583 18.28 21.79 10.12
N ILE A 584 17.86 21.22 11.24
CA ILE A 584 16.45 20.92 11.51
C ILE A 584 15.81 22.13 12.21
N MET A 585 14.65 22.54 11.71
CA MET A 585 13.91 23.69 12.25
C MET A 585 12.74 23.24 13.15
N ASP A 586 12.40 24.09 14.12
CA ASP A 586 11.21 23.90 14.95
C ASP A 586 9.93 23.93 14.10
N SER A 587 8.89 23.23 14.55
CA SER A 587 7.58 23.16 13.87
C SER A 587 7.66 22.67 12.42
N THR A 588 8.46 21.63 12.18
CA THR A 588 8.58 20.96 10.89
C THR A 588 8.17 19.49 10.96
N VAL A 589 7.90 18.88 9.81
CA VAL A 589 7.74 17.43 9.70
C VAL A 589 9.09 16.84 9.30
N VAL A 590 9.55 15.85 10.05
CA VAL A 590 10.83 15.16 9.81
C VAL A 590 10.59 13.66 9.66
N GLU A 591 11.50 13.01 8.94
CA GLU A 591 11.55 11.55 8.82
C GLU A 591 12.55 11.00 9.83
N VAL A 592 12.10 10.12 10.72
CA VAL A 592 12.93 9.56 11.81
C VAL A 592 13.06 8.05 11.71
N VAL A 593 14.20 7.52 12.16
CA VAL A 593 14.46 6.09 12.32
C VAL A 593 14.76 5.78 13.78
N TYR A 594 14.50 4.53 14.19
CA TYR A 594 14.74 4.06 15.55
C TYR A 594 15.72 2.89 15.57
N THR A 595 16.74 2.99 16.42
CA THR A 595 17.70 1.91 16.64
C THR A 595 17.34 1.14 17.90
N ASN A 596 17.01 -0.15 17.78
CA ASN A 596 16.62 -0.97 18.93
C ASN A 596 17.82 -1.48 19.77
N ASP A 597 18.71 -0.56 20.15
CA ASP A 597 19.82 -0.86 21.06
C ASP A 597 19.33 -0.79 22.51
N THR A 598 19.06 -1.95 23.11
CA THR A 598 18.61 -2.07 24.51
C THR A 598 19.58 -1.46 25.53
N THR A 599 20.82 -1.18 25.12
CA THR A 599 21.89 -0.71 25.98
C THR A 599 22.04 0.83 26.02
N MET A 600 21.27 1.57 25.21
CA MET A 600 21.11 3.03 25.26
C MET A 600 19.74 3.40 25.86
N PRO A 601 19.53 4.54 26.55
CA PRO A 601 18.19 4.93 26.99
C PRO A 601 17.29 5.31 25.80
N HIS A 602 15.99 5.02 25.91
CA HIS A 602 15.02 5.13 24.81
C HIS A 602 15.03 6.47 24.03
N PRO A 603 15.06 7.67 24.68
CA PRO A 603 15.01 8.95 23.95
C PRO A 603 16.22 9.23 23.03
N TYR A 604 17.35 8.56 23.24
CA TYR A 604 18.58 8.73 22.46
C TYR A 604 18.67 7.80 21.24
N ARG A 605 17.72 6.88 21.09
CA ARG A 605 17.74 5.83 20.06
C ARG A 605 17.18 6.28 18.71
N TRP A 606 16.74 7.54 18.62
CA TRP A 606 16.12 8.11 17.44
C TRP A 606 17.11 8.96 16.65
N GLN A 607 17.02 8.90 15.32
CA GLN A 607 17.80 9.74 14.42
C GLN A 607 16.89 10.35 13.36
N VAL A 608 17.19 11.58 12.95
CA VAL A 608 16.45 12.27 11.88
C VAL A 608 17.18 12.05 10.56
N LEU A 609 16.50 11.42 9.60
CA LEU A 609 17.03 11.23 8.25
C LEU A 609 17.03 12.54 7.48
N LYS A 610 15.88 13.21 7.41
CA LYS A 610 15.71 14.46 6.67
C LYS A 610 14.46 15.23 7.09
N THR A 611 14.40 16.50 6.73
CA THR A 611 13.17 17.31 6.84
C THR A 611 12.25 17.08 5.64
N ARG A 612 10.96 16.83 5.90
CA ARG A 612 9.92 16.61 4.89
C ARG A 612 9.20 17.92 4.58
N TRP A 613 9.77 18.68 3.65
CA TRP A 613 9.28 20.02 3.28
C TRP A 613 7.86 20.01 2.71
N ASP A 614 7.50 19.00 1.93
CA ASP A 614 6.16 18.79 1.37
C ASP A 614 5.08 18.68 2.45
N LYS A 615 5.35 17.90 3.50
CA LYS A 615 4.44 17.72 4.63
C LYS A 615 4.43 18.94 5.54
N THR A 616 5.60 19.54 5.75
CA THR A 616 5.75 20.78 6.53
C THR A 616 4.91 21.91 5.94
N GLU A 617 4.93 22.08 4.62
CA GLU A 617 4.11 23.07 3.93
C GLU A 617 2.60 22.83 4.14
N SER A 618 2.16 21.57 4.05
CA SER A 618 0.76 21.20 4.33
C SER A 618 0.34 21.55 5.76
N VAL A 619 1.23 21.32 6.74
CA VAL A 619 0.98 21.70 8.13
C VAL A 619 0.83 23.22 8.24
N MET A 620 1.77 23.99 7.69
CA MET A 620 1.78 25.46 7.79
C MET A 620 0.59 26.13 7.08
N ARG A 621 0.19 25.64 5.89
CA ARG A 621 -0.85 26.27 5.07
C ARG A 621 -2.25 25.76 5.37
N HIS A 622 -2.38 24.48 5.73
CA HIS A 622 -3.67 23.80 5.79
C HIS A 622 -3.99 23.18 7.15
N ASN A 623 -3.06 23.24 8.12
CA ASN A 623 -3.18 22.56 9.42
C ASN A 623 -3.54 21.08 9.28
N LYS A 624 -2.85 20.39 8.35
CA LYS A 624 -3.07 18.98 8.00
C LYS A 624 -1.75 18.30 7.65
N ARG A 625 -1.73 16.96 7.71
CA ARG A 625 -0.56 16.10 7.47
C ARG A 625 0.57 16.30 8.49
N TYR A 626 0.27 16.16 9.77
CA TYR A 626 1.24 16.22 10.87
C TYR A 626 2.14 14.97 10.94
N GLY A 627 2.71 14.55 9.80
CA GLY A 627 3.42 13.28 9.65
C GLY A 627 2.51 12.14 9.18
N ASN A 628 2.78 10.92 9.65
CA ASN A 628 1.88 9.78 9.46
C ASN A 628 0.64 9.93 10.35
N ASN A 629 -0.49 9.37 9.89
CA ASN A 629 -1.67 9.23 10.75
C ASN A 629 -1.37 8.25 11.90
N LYS A 630 -1.94 8.49 13.08
CA LYS A 630 -1.72 7.71 14.31
C LYS A 630 -1.72 6.19 14.08
N ASP A 631 -2.77 5.65 13.44
CA ASP A 631 -2.87 4.19 13.22
C ASP A 631 -1.77 3.66 12.29
N VAL A 632 -1.34 4.47 11.31
CA VAL A 632 -0.24 4.13 10.40
C VAL A 632 1.10 4.22 11.12
N ALA A 633 1.28 5.24 11.96
CA ALA A 633 2.48 5.44 12.75
C ALA A 633 2.69 4.30 13.77
N GLU A 634 1.62 3.88 14.44
CA GLU A 634 1.65 2.72 15.36
C GLU A 634 2.03 1.43 14.64
N LYS A 635 1.52 1.21 13.41
CA LYS A 635 1.92 0.05 12.58
C LYS A 635 3.39 0.11 12.14
N ILE A 636 3.87 1.29 11.75
CA ILE A 636 5.28 1.49 11.42
C ILE A 636 6.16 1.23 12.64
N TRP A 637 5.78 1.72 13.82
CA TRP A 637 6.49 1.45 15.07
C TRP A 637 6.54 -0.03 15.42
N LYS A 638 5.41 -0.73 15.33
CA LYS A 638 5.39 -2.19 15.45
C LYS A 638 6.33 -2.84 14.45
N SER A 639 6.36 -2.37 13.20
CA SER A 639 7.32 -2.86 12.20
C SER A 639 8.78 -2.53 12.53
N MET A 640 9.08 -1.44 13.24
CA MET A 640 10.44 -1.15 13.72
C MET A 640 10.87 -2.06 14.88
N ILE A 641 9.93 -2.48 15.74
CA ILE A 641 10.22 -3.25 16.97
C ILE A 641 10.03 -4.77 16.81
N GLU A 642 9.05 -5.20 16.02
CA GLU A 642 8.53 -6.58 15.94
C GLU A 642 8.73 -7.23 14.56
N SER A 643 9.40 -6.56 13.61
CA SER A 643 9.60 -7.13 12.27
C SER A 643 10.58 -8.30 12.24
N VAL A 644 10.38 -9.16 11.25
CA VAL A 644 11.31 -10.24 10.90
C VAL A 644 12.66 -9.61 10.59
N THR A 645 13.75 -10.12 11.17
CA THR A 645 15.08 -9.58 10.85
C THR A 645 15.66 -10.24 9.61
N ILE A 646 16.71 -9.62 9.03
CA ILE A 646 17.38 -10.22 7.87
C ILE A 646 18.06 -11.56 8.23
N GLU A 647 18.50 -11.70 9.48
CA GLU A 647 19.07 -12.95 10.00
C GLU A 647 18.00 -14.06 10.07
N GLU A 648 16.76 -13.70 10.40
CA GLU A 648 15.64 -14.64 10.40
C GLU A 648 15.26 -15.07 8.98
N ILE A 649 15.29 -14.17 8.00
CA ILE A 649 15.16 -14.53 6.58
C ILE A 649 16.30 -15.46 6.15
N ALA A 650 17.53 -15.17 6.56
CA ALA A 650 18.68 -16.04 6.29
C ALA A 650 18.50 -17.43 6.92
N ASN A 651 17.96 -17.52 8.14
CA ASN A 651 17.64 -18.80 8.77
C ASN A 651 16.52 -19.55 8.03
N LEU A 652 15.52 -18.85 7.47
CA LEU A 652 14.48 -19.44 6.62
C LEU A 652 15.03 -19.90 5.26
N SER A 653 16.12 -19.30 4.76
CA SER A 653 16.76 -19.73 3.51
C SER A 653 17.39 -21.13 3.58
N ASN A 654 17.62 -21.66 4.79
CA ASN A 654 18.26 -22.94 5.00
C ASN A 654 17.25 -24.00 5.48
N PRO A 655 17.04 -25.09 4.73
CA PRO A 655 16.11 -26.15 5.10
C PRO A 655 16.35 -26.77 6.49
N LYS A 656 17.60 -26.77 6.97
CA LYS A 656 17.94 -27.33 8.29
C LYS A 656 17.42 -26.49 9.46
N SER A 657 17.37 -25.17 9.29
CA SER A 657 16.89 -24.22 10.30
C SER A 657 15.46 -23.75 10.05
N TYR A 658 14.91 -24.00 8.86
CA TYR A 658 13.59 -23.54 8.42
C TYR A 658 12.49 -23.83 9.45
N ASP A 659 12.31 -25.10 9.84
CA ASP A 659 11.22 -25.49 10.74
C ASP A 659 11.34 -24.86 12.14
N MET A 660 12.57 -24.72 12.64
CA MET A 660 12.82 -24.10 13.94
C MET A 660 12.55 -22.60 13.89
N GLN A 661 13.04 -21.91 12.87
CA GLN A 661 12.79 -20.49 12.65
C GLN A 661 11.31 -20.22 12.41
N MET A 662 10.63 -21.07 11.65
CA MET A 662 9.19 -20.95 11.41
C MET A 662 8.40 -21.07 12.71
N LYS A 663 8.73 -22.05 13.58
CA LYS A 663 8.11 -22.17 14.90
C LYS A 663 8.33 -20.94 15.78
N LEU A 664 9.53 -20.36 15.77
CA LEU A 664 9.83 -19.13 16.50
C LEU A 664 8.97 -17.96 16.00
N LEU A 665 8.87 -17.79 14.69
CA LEU A 665 8.03 -16.76 14.08
C LEU A 665 6.53 -16.99 14.39
N THR A 666 6.03 -18.21 14.24
CA THR A 666 4.65 -18.56 14.59
C THR A 666 4.34 -18.27 16.07
N SER A 667 5.30 -18.47 16.97
CA SER A 667 5.10 -18.18 18.41
C SER A 667 4.90 -16.69 18.73
N ARG A 668 5.28 -15.79 17.81
CA ARG A 668 5.05 -14.34 17.93
C ARG A 668 3.65 -13.91 17.48
N LEU A 669 2.88 -14.81 16.84
CA LEU A 669 1.53 -14.50 16.37
C LEU A 669 0.55 -14.50 17.55
N ASP A 670 0.02 -13.33 17.88
CA ASP A 670 -1.01 -13.18 18.92
C ASP A 670 -2.44 -13.27 18.36
N SER A 671 -3.43 -13.29 19.25
CA SER A 671 -4.85 -13.36 18.88
C SER A 671 -5.34 -12.15 18.06
N SER A 672 -4.66 -11.01 18.14
CA SER A 672 -5.04 -9.78 17.43
C SER A 672 -4.61 -9.85 15.95
N ILE A 673 -3.40 -10.35 15.70
CA ILE A 673 -2.85 -10.60 14.36
C ILE A 673 -3.69 -11.67 13.65
N ILE A 674 -3.99 -12.76 14.36
CA ILE A 674 -4.90 -13.83 13.92
C ILE A 674 -6.26 -13.26 13.47
N ASN A 675 -6.81 -12.26 14.18
CA ASN A 675 -8.10 -11.66 13.81
C ASN A 675 -8.04 -10.73 12.59
N SER A 676 -6.89 -10.10 12.34
CA SER A 676 -6.68 -9.23 11.17
C SER A 676 -6.55 -10.01 9.85
N GLN A 677 -5.87 -11.15 9.86
CA GLN A 677 -5.62 -12.00 8.69
C GLN A 677 -6.90 -12.71 8.20
N LYS A 678 -7.82 -13.02 9.13
CA LYS A 678 -9.14 -13.64 8.86
C LYS A 678 -10.02 -12.89 7.85
N LYS A 679 -9.75 -11.60 7.59
CA LYS A 679 -10.50 -10.80 6.59
C LYS A 679 -10.04 -11.02 5.14
N GLN A 680 -8.98 -11.80 4.90
CA GLN A 680 -8.31 -11.90 3.57
C GLN A 680 -8.50 -13.24 2.85
N ASP A 681 -9.20 -14.23 3.41
CA ASP A 681 -9.41 -15.55 2.79
C ASP A 681 -10.58 -15.54 1.79
N ILE A 682 -10.48 -16.27 0.67
CA ILE A 682 -11.39 -16.24 -0.50
C ILE A 682 -12.69 -17.02 -0.27
N TYR A 683 -12.67 -18.13 0.46
CA TYR A 683 -13.90 -18.92 0.67
C TYR A 683 -14.67 -18.44 1.92
N TYR A 684 -13.95 -17.98 2.94
CA TYR A 684 -14.52 -17.36 4.14
C TYR A 684 -14.01 -15.92 4.25
N GLN A 685 -14.56 -15.07 3.39
CA GLN A 685 -14.19 -13.65 3.32
C GLN A 685 -14.76 -12.85 4.50
N LYS A 686 -15.80 -13.39 5.17
CA LYS A 686 -16.56 -12.66 6.18
C LYS A 686 -16.80 -13.50 7.44
N ILE A 687 -16.41 -12.96 8.60
CA ILE A 687 -16.88 -13.45 9.91
C ILE A 687 -18.08 -12.61 10.31
N THR A 688 -19.21 -13.26 10.46
CA THR A 688 -20.43 -12.60 10.90
C THR A 688 -21.22 -13.50 11.86
N ASN A 689 -21.96 -12.85 12.75
CA ASN A 689 -22.99 -13.50 13.56
C ASN A 689 -24.29 -13.73 12.78
N LEU A 690 -24.36 -13.27 11.52
CA LEU A 690 -25.48 -13.53 10.61
C LEU A 690 -25.75 -15.03 10.52
N LEU A 691 -27.04 -15.39 10.56
CA LEU A 691 -27.54 -16.76 10.49
C LEU A 691 -26.89 -17.72 11.50
N LYS A 692 -26.57 -17.24 12.71
CA LYS A 692 -26.06 -18.13 13.78
C LYS A 692 -27.01 -19.28 14.08
N LYS A 693 -28.33 -19.01 14.15
CA LYS A 693 -29.36 -20.03 14.44
C LYS A 693 -29.41 -21.13 13.39
N LEU A 694 -29.34 -20.75 12.10
CA LEU A 694 -29.21 -21.70 10.98
C LEU A 694 -27.99 -22.61 11.17
N ARG A 695 -26.82 -22.02 11.48
CA ARG A 695 -25.58 -22.77 11.64
C ARG A 695 -25.64 -23.75 12.82
N GLU A 696 -26.27 -23.38 13.93
CA GLU A 696 -26.50 -24.30 15.06
C GLU A 696 -27.43 -25.46 14.65
N PHE A 697 -28.50 -25.19 13.91
CA PHE A 697 -29.40 -26.22 13.38
C PHE A 697 -28.69 -27.18 12.41
N HIS A 698 -27.92 -26.67 11.44
CA HIS A 698 -27.12 -27.51 10.53
C HIS A 698 -26.07 -28.32 11.28
N ASN A 699 -25.39 -27.71 12.25
CA ASN A 699 -24.43 -28.43 13.09
C ASN A 699 -25.09 -29.57 13.87
N TRP A 700 -26.31 -29.38 14.37
CA TRP A 700 -27.07 -30.41 15.05
C TRP A 700 -27.46 -31.57 14.13
N ILE A 701 -27.94 -31.30 12.91
CA ILE A 701 -28.22 -32.36 11.91
C ILE A 701 -26.94 -33.17 11.63
N LYS A 702 -25.82 -32.49 11.36
CA LYS A 702 -24.53 -33.16 11.14
C LYS A 702 -24.09 -33.96 12.35
N SER A 703 -24.31 -33.45 13.57
CA SER A 703 -24.03 -34.19 14.80
C SER A 703 -24.85 -35.46 14.90
N ILE A 704 -26.14 -35.45 14.55
CA ILE A 704 -26.96 -36.68 14.56
C ILE A 704 -26.40 -37.70 13.57
N LEU A 705 -26.11 -37.27 12.34
CA LEU A 705 -25.56 -38.17 11.31
C LEU A 705 -24.23 -38.78 11.76
N ILE A 706 -23.29 -37.94 12.21
CA ILE A 706 -21.97 -38.39 12.67
C ILE A 706 -22.10 -39.29 13.92
N TYR A 707 -22.93 -38.94 14.90
CA TYR A 707 -23.09 -39.75 16.11
C TYR A 707 -23.78 -41.08 15.82
N THR A 708 -24.63 -41.15 14.81
CA THR A 708 -25.31 -42.39 14.42
C THR A 708 -24.38 -43.33 13.67
N TYR A 709 -23.63 -42.80 12.68
CA TYR A 709 -22.89 -43.64 11.73
C TYR A 709 -21.39 -43.73 12.00
N CYS A 710 -20.80 -42.79 12.75
CA CYS A 710 -19.37 -42.76 13.09
C CYS A 710 -19.04 -43.28 14.51
N SER A 711 -20.07 -43.61 15.32
CA SER A 711 -19.87 -44.14 16.66
C SER A 711 -19.40 -45.60 16.67
N PRO A 712 -18.68 -46.06 17.71
CA PRO A 712 -18.27 -47.44 17.84
C PRO A 712 -19.43 -48.42 17.67
N THR A 713 -19.26 -49.45 16.84
CA THR A 713 -20.26 -50.51 16.69
C THR A 713 -20.28 -51.40 17.94
N SER A 714 -21.45 -51.97 18.25
CA SER A 714 -21.68 -52.80 19.46
C SER A 714 -20.89 -54.13 19.49
N ASN A 715 -20.05 -54.40 18.49
CA ASN A 715 -19.25 -55.62 18.41
C ASN A 715 -18.06 -55.55 19.36
N THR A 716 -18.29 -55.93 20.62
CA THR A 716 -17.22 -56.20 21.59
C THR A 716 -16.53 -57.52 21.24
N LEU A 717 -15.49 -57.49 20.42
CA LEU A 717 -14.53 -58.58 20.34
C LEU A 717 -13.68 -58.55 21.62
N GLY A 718 -14.01 -59.39 22.60
CA GLY A 718 -13.25 -59.53 23.86
C GLY A 718 -13.38 -58.34 24.83
N GLY A 719 -14.48 -57.59 24.79
CA GLY A 719 -14.74 -56.48 25.73
C GLY A 719 -14.07 -55.15 25.40
N LYS A 720 -13.40 -55.01 24.24
CA LYS A 720 -12.83 -53.74 23.77
C LYS A 720 -13.76 -53.02 22.79
N VAL A 721 -13.95 -51.72 23.02
CA VAL A 721 -14.70 -50.81 22.12
C VAL A 721 -13.89 -50.62 20.83
N VAL A 722 -14.44 -51.02 19.68
CA VAL A 722 -13.82 -50.82 18.37
C VAL A 722 -14.23 -49.45 17.84
N ARG A 723 -13.32 -48.48 17.90
CA ARG A 723 -13.52 -47.15 17.33
C ARG A 723 -13.42 -47.20 15.80
N GLN A 724 -14.28 -46.46 15.12
CA GLN A 724 -14.31 -46.43 13.65
C GLN A 724 -13.24 -45.51 13.06
N SER A 725 -12.86 -45.75 11.79
CA SER A 725 -12.05 -44.84 10.99
C SER A 725 -12.89 -44.09 9.95
N VAL A 726 -12.63 -42.78 9.80
CA VAL A 726 -13.39 -41.86 8.95
C VAL A 726 -12.48 -41.16 7.95
N LEU A 727 -12.87 -41.15 6.68
CA LEU A 727 -12.32 -40.28 5.65
C LEU A 727 -13.32 -39.16 5.36
N ASP A 728 -12.93 -37.90 5.60
CA ASP A 728 -13.77 -36.73 5.37
C ASP A 728 -13.29 -35.98 4.12
N ILE A 729 -14.08 -36.03 3.05
CA ILE A 729 -13.82 -35.39 1.76
C ILE A 729 -14.42 -33.99 1.79
N GLY A 730 -13.56 -32.97 1.79
CA GLY A 730 -13.98 -31.58 1.94
C GLY A 730 -14.04 -31.13 3.39
N CYS A 731 -13.03 -31.44 4.19
CA CYS A 731 -13.05 -31.17 5.62
C CYS A 731 -12.96 -29.66 5.96
N GLY A 732 -12.61 -28.82 4.98
CA GLY A 732 -12.40 -27.38 5.11
C GLY A 732 -11.47 -27.06 6.27
N ARG A 733 -11.89 -26.09 7.09
CA ARG A 733 -11.18 -25.68 8.32
C ARG A 733 -11.39 -26.64 9.51
N GLY A 734 -11.88 -27.85 9.29
CA GLY A 734 -12.13 -28.84 10.34
C GLY A 734 -13.32 -28.48 11.25
N GLY A 735 -14.44 -28.06 10.66
CA GLY A 735 -15.66 -27.70 11.42
C GLY A 735 -16.32 -28.88 12.15
N ASP A 736 -16.00 -30.12 11.75
CA ASP A 736 -16.60 -31.34 12.30
C ASP A 736 -15.66 -32.13 13.24
N ILE A 737 -14.45 -31.63 13.51
CA ILE A 737 -13.46 -32.29 14.41
C ILE A 737 -14.06 -32.66 15.77
N LEU A 738 -14.80 -31.73 16.38
CA LEU A 738 -15.38 -31.96 17.71
C LEU A 738 -16.52 -32.98 17.66
N LYS A 739 -17.24 -33.08 16.53
CA LYS A 739 -18.27 -34.10 16.33
C LYS A 739 -17.62 -35.48 16.22
N MET A 740 -16.52 -35.59 15.49
CA MET A 740 -15.74 -36.83 15.38
C MET A 740 -15.17 -37.26 16.74
N TYR A 741 -14.73 -36.30 17.57
CA TYR A 741 -14.32 -36.57 18.95
C TYR A 741 -15.46 -37.15 19.80
N HIS A 742 -16.64 -36.52 19.77
CA HIS A 742 -17.80 -36.97 20.54
C HIS A 742 -18.35 -38.31 20.06
N ALA A 743 -18.26 -38.60 18.77
CA ALA A 743 -18.51 -39.92 18.20
C ALA A 743 -17.44 -40.96 18.56
N ARG A 744 -16.38 -40.61 19.30
CA ARG A 744 -15.27 -41.53 19.67
C ARG A 744 -14.60 -42.18 18.45
N VAL A 745 -14.43 -41.42 17.37
CA VAL A 745 -13.70 -41.86 16.18
C VAL A 745 -12.24 -42.18 16.54
N GLY A 746 -11.75 -43.31 16.04
CA GLY A 746 -10.40 -43.83 16.33
C GLY A 746 -9.35 -43.26 15.39
N GLU A 747 -9.69 -43.13 14.11
CA GLU A 747 -8.86 -42.48 13.10
C GLU A 747 -9.72 -41.57 12.22
N TYR A 748 -9.30 -40.33 12.03
CA TYR A 748 -9.93 -39.34 11.18
C TYR A 748 -8.90 -38.82 10.19
N VAL A 749 -9.22 -38.90 8.90
CA VAL A 749 -8.43 -38.32 7.81
C VAL A 749 -9.30 -37.30 7.10
N GLY A 750 -8.98 -36.02 7.26
CA GLY A 750 -9.63 -34.94 6.51
C GLY A 750 -8.82 -34.59 5.27
N ILE A 751 -9.47 -34.54 4.12
CA ILE A 751 -8.87 -34.01 2.89
C ILE A 751 -9.61 -32.76 2.41
N ASP A 752 -8.87 -31.81 1.84
CA ASP A 752 -9.42 -30.63 1.19
C ASP A 752 -8.47 -30.14 0.09
N VAL A 753 -9.01 -29.50 -0.94
CA VAL A 753 -8.19 -28.90 -2.02
C VAL A 753 -7.54 -27.60 -1.56
N ASP A 754 -8.16 -26.91 -0.60
CA ASP A 754 -7.68 -25.64 -0.09
C ASP A 754 -6.54 -25.82 0.93
N PHE A 755 -5.35 -25.37 0.53
CA PHE A 755 -4.16 -25.35 1.38
C PHE A 755 -4.38 -24.52 2.65
N GLU A 756 -4.98 -23.33 2.53
CA GLU A 756 -5.15 -22.42 3.68
C GLU A 756 -6.14 -22.99 4.70
N GLY A 757 -7.25 -23.56 4.21
CA GLY A 757 -8.22 -24.27 5.01
C GLY A 757 -7.61 -25.35 5.91
N ILE A 758 -6.54 -26.01 5.47
CA ILE A 758 -5.85 -27.05 6.25
C ILE A 758 -4.72 -26.48 7.11
N TYR A 759 -3.79 -25.73 6.49
CA TYR A 759 -2.46 -25.46 7.03
C TYR A 759 -2.31 -24.08 7.67
N SER A 760 -3.26 -23.16 7.49
CA SER A 760 -3.19 -21.83 8.11
C SER A 760 -2.91 -21.95 9.62
N ALA A 761 -1.86 -21.26 10.09
CA ALA A 761 -1.49 -21.27 11.50
C ALA A 761 -2.59 -20.69 12.40
N THR A 762 -3.45 -19.84 11.83
CA THR A 762 -4.40 -19.01 12.57
C THR A 762 -5.82 -19.57 12.60
N ASP A 763 -6.29 -20.21 11.51
CA ASP A 763 -7.64 -20.81 11.44
C ASP A 763 -7.72 -22.10 10.61
N GLY A 764 -6.57 -22.71 10.26
CA GLY A 764 -6.53 -23.97 9.54
C GLY A 764 -7.02 -25.15 10.40
N ALA A 765 -7.45 -26.22 9.74
CA ALA A 765 -7.93 -27.44 10.38
C ALA A 765 -6.91 -28.02 11.38
N ILE A 766 -5.61 -27.97 11.06
CA ILE A 766 -4.53 -28.42 11.94
C ILE A 766 -4.45 -27.55 13.20
N SER A 767 -4.49 -26.23 13.04
CA SER A 767 -4.46 -25.28 14.17
C SER A 767 -5.64 -25.50 15.12
N ARG A 768 -6.86 -25.63 14.56
CA ARG A 768 -8.08 -25.92 15.31
C ARG A 768 -8.02 -27.26 16.04
N TYR A 769 -7.53 -28.31 15.38
CA TYR A 769 -7.32 -29.60 16.02
C TYR A 769 -6.33 -29.51 17.19
N ASN A 770 -5.17 -28.88 16.99
CA ASN A 770 -4.16 -28.72 18.03
C ASN A 770 -4.72 -27.98 19.25
N TYR A 771 -5.49 -26.91 19.04
CA TYR A 771 -6.20 -26.21 20.10
C TYR A 771 -7.18 -27.12 20.84
N LEU A 772 -8.05 -27.83 20.12
CA LEU A 772 -9.04 -28.72 20.74
C LEU A 772 -8.37 -29.86 21.52
N LYS A 773 -7.26 -30.41 21.01
CA LYS A 773 -6.49 -31.47 21.66
C LYS A 773 -5.96 -31.08 23.04
N THR A 774 -5.66 -29.79 23.27
CA THR A 774 -5.29 -29.30 24.62
C THR A 774 -6.45 -29.30 25.60
N LYS A 775 -7.69 -29.16 25.11
CA LYS A 775 -8.91 -29.05 25.94
C LYS A 775 -9.63 -30.36 26.16
N PHE A 776 -9.59 -31.26 25.18
CA PHE A 776 -10.30 -32.53 25.22
C PHE A 776 -9.29 -33.69 25.11
N PRO A 777 -9.00 -34.42 26.20
CA PRO A 777 -8.11 -35.57 26.15
C PRO A 777 -8.75 -36.74 25.40
N ASP A 778 -7.92 -37.71 24.96
CA ASP A 778 -8.34 -38.93 24.26
C ASP A 778 -8.95 -38.69 22.85
N PHE A 779 -8.34 -37.78 22.08
CA PHE A 779 -8.56 -37.74 20.64
C PHE A 779 -8.02 -39.01 19.97
N GLY A 780 -8.77 -39.53 18.99
CA GLY A 780 -8.24 -40.51 18.03
C GLY A 780 -7.11 -39.93 17.18
N LYS A 781 -6.56 -40.74 16.29
CA LYS A 781 -5.56 -40.31 15.33
C LYS A 781 -6.21 -39.38 14.30
N VAL A 782 -5.87 -38.10 14.31
CA VAL A 782 -6.37 -37.10 13.34
C VAL A 782 -5.25 -36.75 12.37
N SER A 783 -5.53 -36.72 11.08
CA SER A 783 -4.60 -36.31 10.02
C SER A 783 -5.34 -35.43 9.00
N PHE A 784 -4.66 -34.40 8.49
CA PHE A 784 -5.17 -33.53 7.44
C PHE A 784 -4.20 -33.54 6.26
N ILE A 785 -4.74 -33.56 5.04
CA ILE A 785 -3.97 -33.68 3.81
C ILE A 785 -4.59 -32.77 2.75
N GLN A 786 -3.76 -31.98 2.07
CA GLN A 786 -4.22 -31.29 0.88
C GLN A 786 -4.37 -32.32 -0.25
N ALA A 787 -5.60 -32.55 -0.70
CA ALA A 787 -5.90 -33.47 -1.79
C ALA A 787 -7.23 -33.12 -2.46
N ASP A 788 -7.30 -33.36 -3.77
CA ASP A 788 -8.48 -33.19 -4.59
C ASP A 788 -9.23 -34.52 -4.69
N GLY A 789 -10.48 -34.54 -4.19
CA GLY A 789 -11.34 -35.72 -4.22
C GLY A 789 -11.89 -36.08 -5.60
N SER A 790 -11.77 -35.20 -6.60
CA SER A 790 -12.19 -35.41 -8.00
C SER A 790 -11.22 -36.26 -8.81
N VAL A 791 -10.04 -36.56 -8.25
CA VAL A 791 -9.01 -37.40 -8.86
C VAL A 791 -8.60 -38.54 -7.91
N PRO A 792 -7.93 -39.59 -8.40
CA PRO A 792 -7.47 -40.67 -7.54
C PRO A 792 -6.58 -40.17 -6.39
N LEU A 793 -6.77 -40.71 -5.18
CA LEU A 793 -5.98 -40.34 -3.99
C LEU A 793 -4.62 -41.06 -3.99
N ASP A 794 -3.83 -40.84 -5.04
CA ASP A 794 -2.44 -41.27 -5.18
C ASP A 794 -1.54 -40.10 -5.56
N SER A 795 -0.27 -40.19 -5.20
CA SER A 795 0.70 -39.10 -5.36
C SER A 795 0.83 -38.61 -6.80
N ALA A 796 0.80 -39.52 -7.79
CA ALA A 796 0.99 -39.15 -9.19
C ALA A 796 -0.20 -38.38 -9.76
N SER A 797 -1.42 -38.76 -9.38
CA SER A 797 -2.64 -38.06 -9.78
C SER A 797 -2.77 -36.71 -9.08
N GLN A 798 -2.49 -36.64 -7.78
CA GLN A 798 -2.61 -35.42 -6.98
C GLN A 798 -1.62 -34.33 -7.42
N MET A 799 -0.36 -34.70 -7.73
CA MET A 799 0.64 -33.75 -8.26
C MET A 799 0.25 -33.11 -9.60
N LYS A 800 -0.61 -33.78 -10.39
CA LYS A 800 -1.12 -33.22 -11.65
C LYS A 800 -2.31 -32.29 -11.43
N ALA A 801 -3.14 -32.58 -10.43
CA ALA A 801 -4.34 -31.80 -10.13
C ALA A 801 -4.03 -30.53 -9.32
N ILE A 802 -3.08 -30.61 -8.38
CA ILE A 802 -2.73 -29.52 -7.47
C ILE A 802 -1.29 -29.06 -7.73
N SER A 803 -1.13 -27.80 -8.14
CA SER A 803 0.18 -27.18 -8.31
C SER A 803 0.88 -26.99 -6.97
N ASN A 804 2.21 -27.18 -6.96
CA ASN A 804 3.08 -26.91 -5.81
C ASN A 804 2.79 -27.72 -4.52
N LEU A 805 2.32 -28.97 -4.65
CA LEU A 805 2.19 -29.89 -3.51
C LEU A 805 3.53 -30.11 -2.80
N SER A 806 3.55 -29.91 -1.47
CA SER A 806 4.78 -30.09 -0.69
C SER A 806 5.19 -31.56 -0.61
N LYS A 807 6.51 -31.81 -0.49
CA LYS A 807 7.06 -33.17 -0.31
C LYS A 807 6.46 -33.88 0.90
N ASP A 808 6.15 -33.15 1.97
CA ASP A 808 5.57 -33.75 3.18
C ASP A 808 4.09 -34.07 3.00
N ASN A 809 3.35 -33.28 2.21
CA ASN A 809 1.99 -33.64 1.82
C ASN A 809 1.98 -34.89 0.93
N ILE A 810 2.92 -35.00 -0.03
CA ILE A 810 3.08 -36.21 -0.86
C ILE A 810 3.38 -37.43 0.01
N LYS A 811 4.33 -37.32 0.95
CA LYS A 811 4.61 -38.41 1.91
C LYS A 811 3.38 -38.76 2.75
N ALA A 812 2.56 -37.78 3.13
CA ALA A 812 1.34 -38.01 3.89
C ALA A 812 0.28 -38.75 3.05
N ILE A 813 0.09 -38.35 1.79
CA ILE A 813 -0.74 -39.06 0.80
C ILE A 813 -0.25 -40.50 0.70
N ASP A 814 1.05 -40.73 0.47
CA ASP A 814 1.57 -42.07 0.30
C ASP A 814 1.40 -42.93 1.57
N LYS A 815 1.71 -42.34 2.73
CA LYS A 815 1.60 -43.01 4.02
C LYS A 815 0.16 -43.41 4.35
N ILE A 816 -0.83 -42.63 3.93
CA ILE A 816 -2.24 -42.86 4.29
C ILE A 816 -2.94 -43.69 3.22
N PHE A 817 -2.67 -43.47 1.94
CA PHE A 817 -3.42 -44.11 0.86
C PHE A 817 -2.65 -45.23 0.12
N THR A 818 -1.32 -45.33 0.25
CA THR A 818 -0.49 -46.35 -0.46
C THR A 818 0.47 -47.17 0.43
N ASN A 819 0.30 -47.16 1.76
CA ASN A 819 1.20 -47.82 2.72
C ASN A 819 1.47 -49.32 2.44
N ASN A 820 2.73 -49.72 2.22
CA ASN A 820 3.18 -51.10 2.03
C ASN A 820 2.41 -51.90 0.94
N ASN A 821 2.03 -51.25 -0.16
CA ASN A 821 1.20 -51.84 -1.23
C ASN A 821 -0.18 -52.33 -0.76
N GLN A 822 -0.64 -51.93 0.44
CA GLN A 822 -1.99 -52.18 0.94
C GLN A 822 -2.71 -50.84 1.11
N LYS A 823 -3.88 -50.72 0.49
CA LYS A 823 -4.69 -49.51 0.57
C LYS A 823 -5.45 -49.49 1.89
N VAL A 824 -5.28 -48.43 2.68
CA VAL A 824 -6.02 -48.23 3.95
C VAL A 824 -7.50 -48.09 3.63
N LYS A 825 -8.37 -48.77 4.37
CA LYS A 825 -9.83 -48.63 4.23
C LYS A 825 -10.44 -48.00 5.48
N PHE A 826 -11.50 -47.23 5.27
CA PHE A 826 -12.25 -46.49 6.27
C PHE A 826 -13.61 -47.15 6.52
N ASP A 827 -14.09 -47.07 7.76
CA ASP A 827 -15.42 -47.53 8.13
C ASP A 827 -16.51 -46.55 7.63
N VAL A 828 -16.17 -45.26 7.56
CA VAL A 828 -17.08 -44.22 7.07
C VAL A 828 -16.37 -43.27 6.11
N ILE A 829 -17.04 -42.88 5.04
CA ILE A 829 -16.70 -41.71 4.22
C ILE A 829 -17.72 -40.61 4.50
N SER A 830 -17.24 -39.41 4.86
CA SER A 830 -18.06 -38.23 5.09
C SER A 830 -17.80 -37.20 4.01
N SER A 831 -18.84 -36.49 3.57
CA SER A 831 -18.68 -35.25 2.80
C SER A 831 -19.87 -34.33 3.04
N GLN A 832 -19.64 -33.31 3.87
CA GLN A 832 -20.70 -32.42 4.36
C GLN A 832 -20.71 -31.13 3.56
N MET A 833 -21.73 -30.92 2.72
CA MET A 833 -21.87 -29.74 1.85
C MET A 833 -20.71 -29.56 0.86
N VAL A 834 -20.06 -30.65 0.42
CA VAL A 834 -18.93 -30.58 -0.53
C VAL A 834 -19.06 -31.54 -1.72
N ILE A 835 -19.64 -32.72 -1.53
CA ILE A 835 -19.60 -33.79 -2.55
C ILE A 835 -20.09 -33.35 -3.95
N HIS A 836 -20.99 -32.36 -4.01
CA HIS A 836 -21.56 -31.85 -5.25
C HIS A 836 -20.53 -31.14 -6.15
N TYR A 837 -19.45 -30.57 -5.60
CA TYR A 837 -18.37 -29.98 -6.42
C TYR A 837 -17.66 -31.02 -7.31
N LEU A 838 -17.73 -32.31 -6.93
CA LEU A 838 -17.12 -33.41 -7.68
C LEU A 838 -18.03 -33.92 -8.83
N PHE A 839 -19.20 -33.33 -9.04
CA PHE A 839 -20.16 -33.73 -10.09
C PHE A 839 -20.10 -32.82 -11.33
N ASN A 840 -18.96 -32.17 -11.57
CA ASN A 840 -18.75 -31.27 -12.71
C ASN A 840 -18.71 -32.00 -14.06
N ASN A 841 -18.19 -33.23 -14.11
CA ASN A 841 -18.10 -34.06 -15.30
C ASN A 841 -18.00 -35.55 -14.93
N GLU A 842 -18.20 -36.42 -15.94
CA GLU A 842 -18.22 -37.88 -15.75
C GLU A 842 -16.88 -38.44 -15.25
N THR A 843 -15.75 -37.88 -15.70
CA THR A 843 -14.41 -38.33 -15.27
C THR A 843 -14.22 -38.14 -13.76
N SER A 844 -14.67 -37.01 -13.22
CA SER A 844 -14.63 -36.74 -11.77
C SER A 844 -15.51 -37.74 -11.00
N ILE A 845 -16.69 -38.07 -11.52
CA ILE A 845 -17.58 -39.08 -10.93
C ILE A 845 -16.94 -40.47 -10.97
N ASP A 846 -16.33 -40.87 -12.08
CA ASP A 846 -15.62 -42.15 -12.19
C ASP A 846 -14.49 -42.26 -11.16
N ASN A 847 -13.72 -41.18 -10.99
CA ASN A 847 -12.67 -41.12 -9.98
C ASN A 847 -13.24 -41.19 -8.55
N LEU A 848 -14.35 -40.49 -8.28
CA LEU A 848 -15.04 -40.57 -6.98
C LEU A 848 -15.52 -42.01 -6.70
N VAL A 849 -16.15 -42.66 -7.68
CA VAL A 849 -16.57 -44.07 -7.59
C VAL A 849 -15.37 -44.97 -7.30
N GLN A 850 -14.25 -44.75 -7.99
CA GLN A 850 -13.03 -45.51 -7.78
C GLN A 850 -12.44 -45.27 -6.37
N ASN A 851 -12.42 -44.03 -5.90
CA ASN A 851 -11.98 -43.66 -4.56
C ASN A 851 -12.85 -44.37 -3.50
N ILE A 852 -14.18 -44.33 -3.63
CA ILE A 852 -15.10 -45.01 -2.71
C ILE A 852 -14.87 -46.53 -2.70
N LYS A 853 -14.80 -47.19 -3.88
CA LYS A 853 -14.51 -48.63 -3.98
C LYS A 853 -13.21 -49.01 -3.29
N THR A 854 -12.22 -48.14 -3.44
CA THR A 854 -10.87 -48.35 -2.95
C THR A 854 -10.80 -48.21 -1.43
N PHE A 855 -11.40 -47.14 -0.89
CA PHE A 855 -11.15 -46.68 0.47
C PHE A 855 -12.30 -46.97 1.44
N LEU A 856 -13.48 -47.41 1.01
CA LEU A 856 -14.56 -47.83 1.91
C LEU A 856 -14.50 -49.33 2.22
N LYS A 857 -14.66 -49.70 3.49
CA LYS A 857 -14.81 -51.11 3.93
C LYS A 857 -16.19 -51.65 3.57
N LYS A 858 -16.27 -52.97 3.41
CA LYS A 858 -17.56 -53.68 3.38
C LYS A 858 -18.35 -53.35 4.65
N ASP A 859 -19.65 -53.17 4.51
CA ASP A 859 -20.60 -52.75 5.56
C ASP A 859 -20.37 -51.32 6.10
N GLY A 860 -19.37 -50.60 5.57
CA GLY A 860 -19.12 -49.20 5.90
C GLY A 860 -20.15 -48.23 5.32
N PHE A 861 -20.16 -47.01 5.84
CA PHE A 861 -21.17 -46.00 5.49
C PHE A 861 -20.59 -44.81 4.70
N ILE A 862 -21.42 -44.16 3.89
CA ILE A 862 -21.14 -42.86 3.29
C ILE A 862 -22.21 -41.89 3.80
N ILE A 863 -21.81 -40.78 4.43
CA ILE A 863 -22.72 -39.75 4.93
C ILE A 863 -22.52 -38.44 4.17
N LEU A 864 -23.59 -37.92 3.57
CA LEU A 864 -23.54 -36.75 2.68
C LEU A 864 -24.63 -35.74 3.04
N THR A 865 -24.34 -34.47 2.86
CA THR A 865 -25.35 -33.39 2.87
C THR A 865 -25.13 -32.47 1.68
N LEU A 866 -26.19 -32.12 0.96
CA LEU A 866 -26.15 -31.25 -0.21
C LEU A 866 -27.55 -30.74 -0.54
N PHE A 867 -27.63 -29.81 -1.50
CA PHE A 867 -28.90 -29.35 -2.05
C PHE A 867 -29.70 -30.47 -2.72
N ASP A 868 -31.01 -30.35 -2.66
CA ASP A 868 -31.96 -31.18 -3.41
C ASP A 868 -32.48 -30.41 -4.64
N PRO A 869 -32.11 -30.81 -5.86
CA PRO A 869 -32.57 -30.16 -7.09
C PRO A 869 -34.09 -30.20 -7.28
N GLU A 870 -34.80 -31.19 -6.73
CA GLU A 870 -36.26 -31.27 -6.81
C GLU A 870 -36.93 -30.12 -6.04
N ILE A 871 -36.23 -29.57 -5.04
CA ILE A 871 -36.67 -28.41 -4.26
C ILE A 871 -36.19 -27.10 -4.89
N ILE A 872 -34.97 -27.07 -5.43
CA ILE A 872 -34.37 -25.85 -6.01
C ILE A 872 -34.98 -25.49 -7.36
N ILE A 873 -35.09 -26.45 -8.29
CA ILE A 873 -35.46 -26.18 -9.68
C ILE A 873 -36.81 -25.44 -9.79
N PRO A 874 -37.87 -25.82 -9.03
CA PRO A 874 -39.15 -25.11 -9.07
C PRO A 874 -39.13 -23.70 -8.47
N GLN A 875 -38.08 -23.31 -7.75
CA GLN A 875 -37.98 -22.01 -7.07
C GLN A 875 -37.32 -20.92 -7.94
N PHE A 876 -36.67 -21.29 -9.05
CA PHE A 876 -36.11 -20.31 -9.97
C PHE A 876 -37.20 -19.41 -10.56
N ASP A 877 -36.98 -18.10 -10.52
CA ASP A 877 -37.83 -17.12 -11.19
C ASP A 877 -37.63 -17.14 -12.72
N GLU A 878 -38.36 -16.28 -13.43
CA GLU A 878 -38.26 -16.13 -14.90
C GLU A 878 -36.85 -15.74 -15.37
N SER A 879 -36.02 -15.16 -14.50
CA SER A 879 -34.63 -14.81 -14.77
C SER A 879 -33.63 -15.91 -14.44
N GLY A 880 -34.10 -17.06 -13.94
CA GLY A 880 -33.26 -18.17 -13.51
C GLY A 880 -32.58 -17.93 -12.17
N LYS A 881 -33.18 -17.13 -11.27
CA LYS A 881 -32.61 -16.78 -9.97
C LYS A 881 -33.49 -17.18 -8.78
N ILE A 882 -32.85 -17.42 -7.64
CA ILE A 882 -33.48 -17.53 -6.32
C ILE A 882 -32.74 -16.57 -5.40
N SER A 883 -33.40 -15.50 -4.95
CA SER A 883 -32.75 -14.48 -4.12
C SER A 883 -33.55 -14.20 -2.86
N ALA A 884 -32.83 -14.05 -1.74
CA ALA A 884 -33.38 -13.56 -0.49
C ALA A 884 -32.61 -12.33 -0.02
N TYR A 885 -33.25 -11.44 0.74
CA TYR A 885 -32.68 -10.17 1.17
C TYR A 885 -32.90 -9.97 2.67
N TYR A 886 -32.04 -9.18 3.29
CA TYR A 886 -32.21 -8.71 4.67
C TYR A 886 -31.83 -7.24 4.78
N THR A 887 -32.36 -6.57 5.80
CA THR A 887 -31.96 -5.21 6.17
C THR A 887 -31.00 -5.30 7.34
N ASP A 888 -29.82 -4.67 7.23
CA ASP A 888 -28.85 -4.60 8.32
C ASP A 888 -29.22 -3.53 9.36
N ASP A 889 -28.41 -3.45 10.42
CA ASP A 889 -28.63 -2.51 11.53
C ASP A 889 -28.55 -1.03 11.10
N ASP A 890 -27.92 -0.75 9.95
CA ASP A 890 -27.80 0.58 9.35
C ASP A 890 -28.98 0.91 8.40
N GLY A 891 -29.96 0.00 8.28
CA GLY A 891 -31.12 0.17 7.41
C GLY A 891 -30.85 -0.12 5.93
N LYS A 892 -29.66 -0.62 5.57
CA LYS A 892 -29.31 -0.98 4.19
C LYS A 892 -29.87 -2.36 3.86
N ARG A 893 -30.54 -2.44 2.71
CA ARG A 893 -31.04 -3.71 2.16
C ARG A 893 -29.92 -4.42 1.41
N ASN A 894 -29.53 -5.61 1.88
CA ASN A 894 -28.47 -6.43 1.31
C ASN A 894 -29.01 -7.78 0.84
N THR A 895 -28.36 -8.39 -0.15
CA THR A 895 -28.63 -9.78 -0.54
C THR A 895 -28.21 -10.72 0.59
N LEU A 896 -29.11 -11.59 1.04
CA LEU A 896 -28.83 -12.62 2.04
C LEU A 896 -28.16 -13.83 1.37
N TYR A 897 -28.81 -14.35 0.34
CA TYR A 897 -28.28 -15.37 -0.56
C TYR A 897 -28.87 -15.19 -1.96
N GLU A 898 -28.14 -15.61 -2.99
CA GLU A 898 -28.61 -15.68 -4.37
C GLU A 898 -28.10 -16.96 -5.03
N ILE A 899 -28.98 -17.71 -5.70
CA ILE A 899 -28.64 -18.88 -6.52
C ILE A 899 -28.98 -18.55 -7.97
N ILE A 900 -28.00 -18.64 -8.87
CA ILE A 900 -28.15 -18.33 -10.29
C ILE A 900 -27.98 -19.60 -11.11
N LYS A 901 -28.98 -19.93 -11.92
CA LYS A 901 -28.94 -21.03 -12.88
C LYS A 901 -27.95 -20.75 -14.01
N LYS A 902 -27.05 -21.71 -14.32
CA LYS A 902 -26.04 -21.60 -15.40
C LYS A 902 -26.21 -22.62 -16.53
N TYR A 903 -27.36 -23.30 -16.58
CA TYR A 903 -27.70 -24.29 -17.60
C TYR A 903 -29.02 -23.95 -18.29
N SER A 904 -29.22 -24.43 -19.53
CA SER A 904 -30.43 -24.20 -20.33
C SER A 904 -31.56 -25.19 -20.02
N ASP A 905 -32.82 -24.79 -20.26
CA ASP A 905 -34.02 -25.63 -20.02
C ASP A 905 -34.13 -26.86 -20.94
N ASP A 906 -33.44 -26.87 -22.09
CA ASP A 906 -33.32 -28.04 -22.97
C ASP A 906 -32.59 -29.23 -22.31
N THR A 907 -32.00 -29.03 -21.13
CA THR A 907 -31.31 -30.10 -20.40
C THR A 907 -32.25 -31.13 -19.77
N ASN A 908 -33.55 -30.80 -19.59
CA ASN A 908 -34.77 -31.59 -19.25
C ASN A 908 -34.70 -33.01 -18.63
N LYS A 909 -33.60 -33.40 -18.00
CA LYS A 909 -33.52 -34.45 -16.99
C LYS A 909 -32.63 -33.94 -15.87
N SER A 910 -33.21 -33.74 -14.69
CA SER A 910 -32.50 -33.45 -13.43
C SER A 910 -31.46 -34.52 -13.05
N SER A 911 -31.39 -35.62 -13.79
CA SER A 911 -30.43 -36.72 -13.66
C SER A 911 -29.11 -36.55 -14.44
N LYS A 912 -28.87 -35.42 -15.11
CA LYS A 912 -27.61 -35.18 -15.85
C LYS A 912 -26.48 -34.65 -14.95
N VAL A 913 -25.26 -35.09 -15.25
CA VAL A 913 -24.01 -34.62 -14.63
C VAL A 913 -23.68 -33.20 -15.12
N GLY A 914 -23.02 -32.40 -14.28
CA GLY A 914 -22.52 -31.08 -14.67
C GLY A 914 -23.61 -30.03 -14.88
N LEU A 915 -24.56 -29.91 -13.95
CA LEU A 915 -25.57 -28.85 -13.93
C LEU A 915 -25.13 -27.70 -13.01
N PRO A 916 -24.39 -26.68 -13.52
CA PRO A 916 -23.81 -25.63 -12.69
C PRO A 916 -24.85 -24.62 -12.18
N ILE A 917 -24.64 -24.15 -10.94
CA ILE A 917 -25.31 -23.01 -10.33
C ILE A 917 -24.26 -22.12 -9.67
N ASP A 918 -24.44 -20.80 -9.73
CA ASP A 918 -23.64 -19.84 -8.97
C ASP A 918 -24.35 -19.52 -7.65
N VAL A 919 -23.66 -19.67 -6.53
CA VAL A 919 -24.23 -19.52 -5.19
C VAL A 919 -23.53 -18.41 -4.41
N HIS A 920 -24.29 -17.40 -4.00
CA HIS A 920 -23.86 -16.33 -3.11
C HIS A 920 -24.46 -16.51 -1.71
N MET A 921 -23.62 -16.38 -0.67
CA MET A 921 -24.00 -16.51 0.73
C MET A 921 -23.37 -15.39 1.56
N SER A 922 -24.16 -14.42 2.01
CA SER A 922 -23.66 -13.22 2.71
C SER A 922 -23.06 -13.46 4.10
N TRP A 923 -23.13 -14.69 4.62
CA TRP A 923 -22.53 -15.10 5.90
C TRP A 923 -21.15 -15.78 5.75
N ILE A 924 -20.70 -16.02 4.53
CA ILE A 924 -19.35 -16.52 4.24
C ILE A 924 -18.62 -15.70 3.15
N SER A 925 -19.37 -15.05 2.24
CA SER A 925 -18.85 -14.30 1.09
C SER A 925 -19.16 -12.79 1.20
N GLU A 926 -18.30 -11.94 0.64
CA GLU A 926 -18.63 -10.53 0.38
C GLU A 926 -19.71 -10.40 -0.71
N GLU A 927 -20.35 -9.23 -0.80
CA GLU A 927 -21.35 -8.93 -1.85
C GLU A 927 -20.80 -9.24 -3.25
N GLU A 928 -21.67 -9.74 -4.14
CA GLU A 928 -21.36 -10.09 -5.54
C GLU A 928 -20.34 -11.24 -5.75
N LYS A 929 -19.92 -11.93 -4.69
CA LYS A 929 -19.09 -13.13 -4.79
C LYS A 929 -19.94 -14.39 -4.84
N TYR A 930 -19.78 -15.17 -5.91
CA TYR A 930 -20.48 -16.42 -6.16
C TYR A 930 -19.50 -17.60 -6.19
N ILE A 931 -19.95 -18.74 -5.69
CA ILE A 931 -19.24 -20.02 -5.74
C ILE A 931 -20.02 -20.91 -6.70
N GLU A 932 -19.34 -21.47 -7.70
CA GLU A 932 -19.97 -22.42 -8.62
C GLU A 932 -20.14 -23.78 -7.94
N GLU A 933 -21.38 -24.27 -7.87
CA GLU A 933 -21.79 -25.58 -7.35
C GLU A 933 -22.49 -26.37 -8.46
N TYR A 934 -22.67 -27.69 -8.29
CA TYR A 934 -23.41 -28.53 -9.23
C TYR A 934 -24.65 -29.15 -8.58
N LEU A 935 -25.79 -29.07 -9.25
CA LEU A 935 -27.02 -29.73 -8.81
C LEU A 935 -26.91 -31.25 -9.03
N VAL A 936 -27.12 -32.03 -7.97
CA VAL A 936 -27.06 -33.50 -8.00
C VAL A 936 -28.38 -34.09 -7.54
N SER A 937 -29.15 -34.66 -8.46
CA SER A 937 -30.45 -35.27 -8.11
C SER A 937 -30.29 -36.55 -7.30
N LYS A 938 -31.37 -36.95 -6.61
CA LYS A 938 -31.43 -38.21 -5.88
C LYS A 938 -31.13 -39.42 -6.76
N GLU A 939 -31.64 -39.44 -7.99
CA GLU A 939 -31.38 -40.51 -8.98
C GLU A 939 -29.90 -40.57 -9.36
N LEU A 940 -29.30 -39.42 -9.70
CA LEU A 940 -27.88 -39.35 -10.06
C LEU A 940 -26.97 -39.73 -8.88
N MET A 941 -27.25 -39.23 -7.68
CA MET A 941 -26.50 -39.60 -6.48
C MET A 941 -26.61 -41.10 -6.20
N THR A 942 -27.82 -41.67 -6.26
CA THR A 942 -28.05 -43.09 -5.97
C THR A 942 -27.34 -43.99 -6.99
N SER A 943 -27.50 -43.72 -8.28
CA SER A 943 -26.85 -44.50 -9.34
C SER A 943 -25.32 -44.42 -9.31
N THR A 944 -24.75 -43.26 -8.95
CA THR A 944 -23.31 -43.10 -8.72
C THR A 944 -22.83 -43.96 -7.53
N MET A 945 -23.57 -43.98 -6.43
CA MET A 945 -23.20 -44.80 -5.26
C MET A 945 -23.40 -46.30 -5.52
N GLU A 946 -24.38 -46.69 -6.32
CA GLU A 946 -24.56 -48.06 -6.81
C GLU A 946 -23.40 -48.52 -7.70
N ARG A 947 -22.89 -47.65 -8.60
CA ARG A 947 -21.64 -47.92 -9.34
C ARG A 947 -20.47 -48.17 -8.42
N ALA A 948 -20.45 -47.57 -7.23
CA ALA A 948 -19.46 -47.79 -6.19
C ALA A 948 -19.74 -49.03 -5.31
N GLY A 949 -20.79 -49.80 -5.56
CA GLY A 949 -21.19 -50.99 -4.80
C GLY A 949 -21.86 -50.66 -3.46
N CYS A 950 -22.50 -49.49 -3.38
CA CYS A 950 -23.23 -49.05 -2.19
C CYS A 950 -24.74 -48.99 -2.47
N ARG A 951 -25.55 -49.17 -1.43
CA ARG A 951 -27.01 -48.98 -1.49
C ARG A 951 -27.44 -47.83 -0.58
N LEU A 952 -28.50 -47.12 -0.97
CA LEU A 952 -29.11 -46.09 -0.12
C LEU A 952 -29.79 -46.77 1.09
N VAL A 953 -29.47 -46.35 2.30
CA VAL A 953 -30.05 -46.90 3.54
C VAL A 953 -30.81 -45.88 4.38
N ASP A 954 -30.50 -44.60 4.24
CA ASP A 954 -31.23 -43.51 4.90
C ASP A 954 -31.13 -42.21 4.08
N THR A 955 -32.19 -41.42 4.05
CA THR A 955 -32.20 -40.08 3.46
C THR A 955 -33.44 -39.31 3.88
N ASP A 956 -33.26 -38.02 4.18
CA ASP A 956 -34.39 -37.13 4.42
C ASP A 956 -34.06 -35.67 4.08
N LEU A 957 -35.11 -34.87 3.90
CA LEU A 957 -35.02 -33.42 3.77
C LEU A 957 -34.80 -32.79 5.15
N PHE A 958 -34.00 -31.72 5.19
CA PHE A 958 -33.80 -30.94 6.42
C PHE A 958 -35.12 -30.33 6.92
N SER A 959 -36.05 -30.04 6.02
CA SER A 959 -37.41 -29.60 6.36
C SER A 959 -38.19 -30.67 7.12
N ASN A 960 -38.12 -31.93 6.70
CA ASN A 960 -38.81 -33.02 7.39
C ASN A 960 -38.19 -33.27 8.78
N ILE A 961 -36.86 -33.27 8.88
CA ILE A 961 -36.14 -33.36 10.16
C ILE A 961 -36.58 -32.23 11.12
N PHE A 962 -36.72 -31.01 10.59
CA PHE A 962 -37.25 -29.88 11.36
C PHE A 962 -38.65 -30.19 11.90
N PHE A 963 -39.61 -30.54 11.05
CA PHE A 963 -40.99 -30.77 11.50
C PHE A 963 -41.11 -31.97 12.48
N LEU A 964 -40.38 -33.05 12.24
CA LEU A 964 -40.36 -34.22 13.12
C LEU A 964 -39.85 -33.90 14.53
N ASN A 965 -38.82 -33.04 14.64
CA ASN A 965 -38.18 -32.73 15.92
C ASN A 965 -38.74 -31.46 16.59
N LYS A 966 -39.64 -30.74 15.94
CA LYS A 966 -40.24 -29.53 16.50
C LYS A 966 -40.87 -29.74 17.89
N PRO A 967 -41.67 -30.80 18.14
CA PRO A 967 -42.22 -31.03 19.47
C PRO A 967 -41.15 -31.26 20.55
N TYR A 968 -40.01 -31.86 20.19
CA TYR A 968 -38.90 -32.08 21.11
C TYR A 968 -38.26 -30.75 21.52
N PHE A 969 -37.94 -29.89 20.55
CA PHE A 969 -37.32 -28.58 20.81
C PHE A 969 -38.26 -27.58 21.48
N GLU A 970 -39.57 -27.65 21.24
CA GLU A 970 -40.52 -26.74 21.87
C GLU A 970 -40.94 -27.17 23.29
N ASN A 971 -41.06 -28.49 23.53
CA ASN A 971 -41.72 -28.98 24.75
C ASN A 971 -40.82 -29.79 25.68
N VAL A 972 -39.75 -30.42 25.17
CA VAL A 972 -38.98 -31.44 25.92
C VAL A 972 -37.67 -30.89 26.46
N ILE A 973 -36.93 -30.09 25.68
CA ILE A 973 -35.57 -29.64 26.04
C ILE A 973 -35.45 -28.93 27.39
N LYS A 974 -36.54 -28.30 27.87
CA LYS A 974 -36.56 -27.61 29.17
C LYS A 974 -36.30 -28.56 30.35
N TYR A 975 -36.56 -29.85 30.15
CA TYR A 975 -36.36 -30.93 31.11
C TYR A 975 -35.03 -31.69 30.92
N GLU A 976 -34.14 -31.27 30.00
CA GLU A 976 -32.80 -31.87 29.85
C GLU A 976 -31.98 -31.66 31.14
N GLU A 977 -31.55 -32.76 31.76
CA GLU A 977 -30.85 -32.74 33.04
C GLU A 977 -29.37 -32.38 32.88
N ASN A 978 -28.74 -32.76 31.76
CA ASN A 978 -27.33 -32.47 31.54
C ASN A 978 -27.14 -31.00 31.11
N PRO A 979 -26.46 -30.16 31.91
CA PRO A 979 -26.36 -28.72 31.63
C PRO A 979 -25.65 -28.40 30.31
N LYS A 980 -24.68 -29.24 29.89
CA LYS A 980 -23.94 -29.03 28.64
C LYS A 980 -24.80 -29.37 27.43
N ASN A 981 -25.56 -30.46 27.50
CA ASN A 981 -26.50 -30.83 26.44
C ASN A 981 -27.62 -29.80 26.34
N LYS A 982 -28.18 -29.39 27.48
CA LYS A 982 -29.22 -28.37 27.56
C LYS A 982 -28.78 -27.08 26.88
N GLN A 983 -27.58 -26.57 27.22
CA GLN A 983 -27.05 -25.35 26.61
C GLN A 983 -26.89 -25.46 25.08
N PHE A 984 -26.50 -26.62 24.57
CA PHE A 984 -26.41 -26.84 23.12
C PHE A 984 -27.81 -26.91 22.47
N TYR A 985 -28.72 -27.69 23.04
CA TYR A 985 -30.08 -27.84 22.49
C TYR A 985 -30.89 -26.54 22.57
N GLU A 986 -30.71 -25.70 23.59
CA GLU A 986 -31.33 -24.39 23.68
C GLU A 986 -30.93 -23.47 22.51
N LYS A 987 -29.65 -23.50 22.09
CA LYS A 987 -29.19 -22.75 20.92
C LYS A 987 -29.83 -23.25 19.62
N VAL A 988 -29.98 -24.58 19.50
CA VAL A 988 -30.64 -25.19 18.33
C VAL A 988 -32.13 -24.85 18.31
N ALA A 989 -32.78 -24.82 19.48
CA ALA A 989 -34.19 -24.50 19.63
C ALA A 989 -34.54 -23.08 19.16
N GLU A 990 -33.59 -22.15 19.19
CA GLU A 990 -33.80 -20.81 18.63
C GLU A 990 -34.22 -20.83 17.16
N PHE A 991 -33.78 -21.81 16.37
CA PHE A 991 -34.18 -21.96 14.96
C PHE A 991 -35.65 -22.42 14.78
N TYR A 992 -36.19 -23.08 15.81
CA TYR A 992 -37.58 -23.55 15.86
C TYR A 992 -38.56 -22.46 16.29
N GLY A 993 -38.06 -21.37 16.89
CA GLY A 993 -38.86 -20.24 17.33
C GLY A 993 -39.36 -19.32 16.22
N ASP A 994 -39.91 -18.18 16.64
CA ASP A 994 -40.37 -17.10 15.76
C ASP A 994 -39.17 -16.29 15.22
N LEU A 995 -38.71 -16.65 14.02
CA LEU A 995 -37.55 -16.04 13.37
C LEU A 995 -37.92 -14.73 12.68
N LYS A 996 -37.01 -13.75 12.77
CA LYS A 996 -37.18 -12.40 12.20
C LYS A 996 -36.00 -12.03 11.32
N GLY A 997 -36.21 -11.09 10.40
CA GLY A 997 -35.16 -10.58 9.51
C GLY A 997 -34.48 -11.69 8.72
N ALA A 998 -33.14 -11.65 8.64
CA ALA A 998 -32.32 -12.64 7.95
C ALA A 998 -32.56 -14.09 8.44
N ASP A 999 -32.78 -14.30 9.75
CA ASP A 999 -33.01 -15.64 10.28
C ASP A 999 -34.31 -16.25 9.72
N LYS A 1000 -35.34 -15.44 9.41
CA LYS A 1000 -36.58 -15.94 8.82
C LYS A 1000 -36.32 -16.56 7.44
N GLU A 1001 -35.62 -15.83 6.59
CA GLU A 1001 -35.29 -16.27 5.23
C GLU A 1001 -34.29 -17.45 5.23
N SER A 1002 -33.45 -17.56 6.26
CA SER A 1002 -32.54 -18.69 6.44
C SER A 1002 -33.23 -20.04 6.57
N ARG A 1003 -34.52 -20.07 6.95
CA ARG A 1003 -35.31 -21.29 6.99
C ARG A 1003 -35.56 -21.85 5.59
N ASN A 1004 -35.88 -20.98 4.63
CA ASN A 1004 -36.05 -21.37 3.24
C ASN A 1004 -34.74 -21.94 2.67
N TRP A 1005 -33.62 -21.27 2.98
CA TRP A 1005 -32.28 -21.78 2.67
C TRP A 1005 -32.05 -23.20 3.20
N SER A 1006 -32.30 -23.41 4.49
CA SER A 1006 -32.08 -24.71 5.12
C SER A 1006 -32.94 -25.82 4.51
N PHE A 1007 -34.15 -25.51 4.07
CA PHE A 1007 -35.12 -26.50 3.59
C PHE A 1007 -34.83 -27.00 2.17
N MET A 1008 -33.87 -26.37 1.48
CA MET A 1008 -33.35 -26.86 0.20
C MET A 1008 -32.37 -28.04 0.35
N TYR A 1009 -31.94 -28.39 1.57
CA TYR A 1009 -30.95 -29.44 1.80
C TYR A 1009 -31.57 -30.81 2.09
N ARG A 1010 -30.85 -31.84 1.66
CA ARG A 1010 -31.10 -33.26 1.95
C ARG A 1010 -29.83 -33.91 2.48
N TYR A 1011 -29.98 -34.88 3.38
CA TYR A 1011 -28.90 -35.81 3.68
C TYR A 1011 -29.08 -37.16 2.97
N TYR A 1012 -27.96 -37.85 2.74
CA TYR A 1012 -27.95 -39.22 2.25
C TYR A 1012 -27.02 -40.07 3.09
N VAL A 1013 -27.42 -41.32 3.29
CA VAL A 1013 -26.58 -42.37 3.88
C VAL A 1013 -26.60 -43.58 2.98
N PHE A 1014 -25.42 -44.00 2.54
CA PHE A 1014 -25.23 -45.21 1.76
C PHE A 1014 -24.44 -46.24 2.56
N GLN A 1015 -24.71 -47.53 2.34
CA GLN A 1015 -23.96 -48.63 2.94
C GLN A 1015 -23.27 -49.45 1.85
N LYS A 1016 -21.99 -49.76 2.04
CA LYS A 1016 -21.20 -50.62 1.13
C LYS A 1016 -21.63 -52.08 1.27
N MET A 1017 -22.04 -52.70 0.17
CA MET A 1017 -22.52 -54.08 0.16
C MET A 1017 -21.42 -55.10 -0.10
N GLU A 1018 -20.49 -54.76 -0.99
CA GLU A 1018 -19.38 -55.61 -1.44
C GLU A 1018 -18.03 -54.92 -1.30
#